data_AF-A0A3N6HDI4-F1
#
_entry.id   AF-A0A3N6HDI4-F1
#
_cell.length_a   1.000
_cell.length_b   1.000
_cell.length_c   1.000
_cell.angle_alpha   90.00
_cell.angle_beta   90.00
_cell.angle_gamma   90.00
#
_symmetry.space_group_name_H-M   'P 1'
#
loop_
_entity.id
_entity.type
_entity.pdbx_description
1 polymer ?
#
loop_
_entity_poly.entity_id
_entity_poly.type
_entity_poly.pdbx_seq_one_letter_code
_entity_poly.pdbx_strand_id
1 'polypeptide(L)'
;MEPTPEQSPHHAYPDHWEADVVLRDGGTARIRPITTDDADRLVSFYEQVSDESKYYRFFAPYPRLSAKDVHRFTHHDYVDRVGLAVTIGGEFIATVRYDRINEQGRPASAPADEAEVAFLVQDAHQGRGVASALLEHIAAVARERGIRRFAAEVLPANNKMIKVFRDAGYTQHRSFEDGSVHLTLDLEPTAESLAVQRGREQRAESRSVQRLLAPGSVAVIGTGRAPGGVGRTVLRNLLGSGFTGRAYAVNRSFAAGTAAVDGVPAHRSVGEIGEQVDLAIVAVPADRVPEVVADCGEHGVQGLVVLSAGYAERGTEGRERQRELVRQARSYGMRIIGPNAFGIINTSDAVRLNASLAPESPRAGRIGLFTQSGAIGIAVLSGLHRRGAGLSTFISAGNRADISGNDFLQYWFEDQDTDVALLYLESLGNPRKFTRLARRTAAVKPVVVVKGARHSGSMPPGHAVPVSRIPDATVSALMRQAGVIRVDTVTEMVDAGLLLADQPLPAGPRVAILGNSESLGLLTYDACLTEGLRPRPPRDLTTAAGPGHFRDALAEALADQTCDAVIVTAIPWVGENGEAETGDGEVLAAALREAAASGPAKPVAVVHVEMGGLAHALAAASSTAAPPGEGAPASGSAQGAGPGGGTTGGTTTGPTGPRDVDPGASRAVGPYVQGVPGAMTGAGPSGPPAARGTAAPAGSGAGRTAESASGPAAGAARPPGTGGAARAPEPGGDVRAPEPRIGRIPAYPAAERAVRALAEAVKYAQWRRQAAAPGKVPEFLDDTIDEPGTAALIERLLGPGPDPRGRPLTHDEAGELLGLYGVFVRPALPAPDAEAAVNAAGRLGYPVALKTTAPHLRHRADLGGVRLDLVNESALRRAYEELTDLLGTPVELRPVVQAMAPRGVDTVVRASIDAAAGAVLSFGLAGAPSELLGDTAHRLVPATDRDAAELIRSIRAAPVLFGWRGSAPADTAALEELLLRVSRLVDDHPEVVSVALEPVVVATQGLTVLGASVRLAPPPARTDLGPRRLPSY
;
A
#
# COMPACT_ATOMS: atom_id res chain seq x y z
N MET A 1 -18.88 61.88 5.09
CA MET A 1 -17.89 61.78 4.00
C MET A 1 -17.71 60.28 3.80
N GLU A 2 -18.46 59.70 2.86
CA GLU A 2 -18.32 58.28 2.48
C GLU A 2 -16.91 58.04 1.95
N PRO A 3 -16.24 56.93 2.30
CA PRO A 3 -14.98 56.58 1.69
C PRO A 3 -15.21 56.06 0.26
N THR A 4 -14.38 56.54 -0.66
CA THR A 4 -14.38 56.19 -2.09
C THR A 4 -14.07 54.69 -2.30
N PRO A 5 -14.62 54.00 -3.34
CA PRO A 5 -14.50 52.54 -3.52
C PRO A 5 -13.14 52.01 -4.03
N GLU A 6 -12.09 52.83 -4.06
CA GLU A 6 -10.80 52.46 -4.66
C GLU A 6 -9.70 52.44 -3.60
N GLN A 7 -9.66 51.40 -2.75
CA GLN A 7 -8.47 50.97 -1.97
C GLN A 7 -8.71 49.72 -1.10
N SER A 8 -9.44 48.71 -1.59
CA SER A 8 -9.32 47.36 -0.99
C SER A 8 -8.12 46.67 -1.63
N PRO A 9 -7.09 46.23 -0.88
CA PRO A 9 -6.07 45.36 -1.43
C PRO A 9 -6.79 44.09 -1.91
N HIS A 10 -6.83 43.85 -3.22
CA HIS A 10 -7.34 42.59 -3.75
C HIS A 10 -6.45 41.45 -3.23
N HIS A 11 -6.85 40.82 -2.14
CA HIS A 11 -6.20 39.62 -1.65
C HIS A 11 -6.33 38.53 -2.72
N ALA A 12 -5.21 37.98 -3.16
CA ALA A 12 -5.18 36.95 -4.20
C ALA A 12 -5.99 35.72 -3.76
N TYR A 13 -6.80 35.17 -4.67
CA TYR A 13 -7.60 33.99 -4.39
C TYR A 13 -6.69 32.79 -4.05
N PRO A 14 -6.92 32.10 -2.93
CA PRO A 14 -6.05 31.00 -2.49
C PRO A 14 -6.47 29.68 -3.16
N ASP A 15 -6.07 29.48 -4.42
CA ASP A 15 -6.37 28.29 -5.21
C ASP A 15 -5.98 26.97 -4.52
N HIS A 16 -4.91 26.97 -3.71
CA HIS A 16 -4.41 25.77 -3.02
C HIS A 16 -5.30 25.28 -1.86
N TRP A 17 -6.32 26.06 -1.48
CA TRP A 17 -7.34 25.65 -0.51
C TRP A 17 -8.47 24.83 -1.12
N GLU A 18 -8.58 24.82 -2.45
CA GLU A 18 -9.56 23.99 -3.13
C GLU A 18 -9.26 22.50 -2.97
N ALA A 19 -10.31 21.72 -2.77
CA ALA A 19 -10.20 20.29 -2.58
C ALA A 19 -11.47 19.54 -2.98
N ASP A 20 -11.31 18.45 -3.73
CA ASP A 20 -12.38 17.46 -3.83
C ASP A 20 -12.29 16.50 -2.64
N VAL A 21 -13.41 16.22 -1.99
CA VAL A 21 -13.48 15.36 -0.81
C VAL A 21 -14.46 14.22 -1.01
N VAL A 22 -14.19 13.09 -0.36
CA VAL A 22 -15.15 11.97 -0.27
C VAL A 22 -15.98 12.14 1.00
N LEU A 23 -17.30 12.16 0.82
CA LEU A 23 -18.30 12.23 1.87
C LEU A 23 -18.56 10.85 2.48
N ARG A 24 -19.26 10.83 3.63
CA ARG A 24 -19.51 9.60 4.40
C ARG A 24 -20.34 8.57 3.64
N ASP A 25 -21.17 9.02 2.71
CA ASP A 25 -21.97 8.19 1.81
C ASP A 25 -21.18 7.67 0.60
N GLY A 26 -19.91 8.05 0.45
CA GLY A 26 -19.06 7.71 -0.69
C GLY A 26 -19.14 8.67 -1.88
N GLY A 27 -20.03 9.66 -1.83
CA GLY A 27 -20.12 10.74 -2.84
C GLY A 27 -18.95 11.70 -2.79
N THR A 28 -18.75 12.48 -3.86
CA THR A 28 -17.78 13.59 -3.85
C THR A 28 -18.45 14.93 -3.64
N ALA A 29 -17.70 15.87 -3.09
CA ALA A 29 -18.06 17.28 -3.08
C ALA A 29 -16.79 18.12 -3.20
N ARG A 30 -16.92 19.35 -3.69
CA ARG A 30 -15.80 20.28 -3.81
C ARG A 30 -15.85 21.31 -2.69
N ILE A 31 -14.74 21.49 -1.98
CA ILE A 31 -14.53 22.56 -1.02
C ILE A 31 -13.70 23.64 -1.71
N ARG A 32 -14.12 24.90 -1.60
CA ARG A 32 -13.36 26.04 -2.11
C ARG A 32 -13.63 27.32 -1.31
N PRO A 33 -12.72 28.31 -1.36
CA PRO A 33 -13.00 29.65 -0.83
C PRO A 33 -14.24 30.28 -1.45
N ILE A 34 -15.02 31.00 -0.63
CA ILE A 34 -16.16 31.81 -1.07
C ILE A 34 -15.65 33.11 -1.68
N THR A 35 -16.13 33.46 -2.87
CA THR A 35 -15.79 34.71 -3.56
C THR A 35 -16.95 35.70 -3.53
N THR A 36 -16.68 36.93 -3.98
CA THR A 36 -17.70 37.97 -4.13
C THR A 36 -18.80 37.59 -5.12
N ASP A 37 -18.49 36.73 -6.10
CA ASP A 37 -19.41 36.28 -7.14
C ASP A 37 -20.41 35.22 -6.65
N ASP A 38 -20.25 34.72 -5.43
CA ASP A 38 -21.12 33.70 -4.84
C ASP A 38 -22.35 34.27 -4.13
N ALA A 39 -22.61 35.59 -4.23
CA ALA A 39 -23.73 36.24 -3.55
C ALA A 39 -25.07 35.56 -3.87
N ASP A 40 -25.36 35.32 -5.14
CA ASP A 40 -26.63 34.69 -5.57
C ASP A 40 -26.70 33.21 -5.16
N ARG A 41 -25.57 32.49 -5.24
CA ARG A 41 -25.49 31.08 -4.79
C ARG A 41 -25.72 30.95 -3.30
N LEU A 42 -25.18 31.87 -2.50
CA LEU A 42 -25.36 31.91 -1.05
C LEU A 42 -26.83 32.16 -0.70
N VAL A 43 -27.50 33.09 -1.40
CA VAL A 43 -28.93 33.37 -1.20
C VAL A 43 -29.78 32.15 -1.57
N SER A 44 -29.54 31.54 -2.75
CA SER A 44 -30.23 30.32 -3.19
C SER A 44 -30.08 29.19 -2.17
N PHE A 45 -28.86 28.93 -1.70
CA PHE A 45 -28.60 27.94 -0.65
C PHE A 45 -29.35 28.27 0.63
N TYR A 46 -29.33 29.54 1.08
CA TYR A 46 -29.99 29.96 2.30
C TYR A 46 -31.51 29.74 2.28
N GLU A 47 -32.14 29.94 1.12
CA GLU A 47 -33.57 29.69 0.93
C GLU A 47 -33.94 28.22 1.07
N GLN A 48 -33.02 27.31 0.74
CA GLN A 48 -33.20 25.86 0.84
C GLN A 48 -32.90 25.28 2.23
N VAL A 49 -32.37 26.09 3.16
CA VAL A 49 -32.13 25.68 4.55
C VAL A 49 -33.41 25.83 5.39
N SER A 50 -33.68 24.86 6.26
CA SER A 50 -34.84 24.91 7.16
C SER A 50 -34.76 26.05 8.18
N ASP A 51 -35.92 26.52 8.63
CA ASP A 51 -36.00 27.56 9.67
C ASP A 51 -35.36 27.11 10.99
N GLU A 52 -35.41 25.81 11.30
CA GLU A 52 -34.74 25.23 12.47
C GLU A 52 -33.21 25.36 12.35
N SER A 53 -32.64 24.97 11.20
CA SER A 53 -31.20 25.09 10.95
C SER A 53 -30.74 26.56 10.95
N LYS A 54 -31.56 27.49 10.44
CA LYS A 54 -31.32 28.95 10.54
C LYS A 54 -31.34 29.42 12.00
N TYR A 55 -32.36 29.03 12.76
CA TYR A 55 -32.48 29.38 14.18
C TYR A 55 -31.28 28.89 15.00
N TYR A 56 -30.84 27.65 14.80
CA TYR A 56 -29.64 27.14 15.49
C TYR A 56 -28.35 27.85 15.11
N ARG A 57 -28.27 28.47 13.92
CA ARG A 57 -27.08 29.19 13.45
C ARG A 57 -27.02 30.63 13.94
N PHE A 58 -28.15 31.34 13.98
CA PHE A 58 -28.21 32.77 14.29
C PHE A 58 -28.81 33.08 15.66
N PHE A 59 -29.28 32.05 16.39
CA PHE A 59 -29.90 32.14 17.70
C PHE A 59 -31.18 33.01 17.73
N ALA A 60 -31.73 33.32 16.56
CA ALA A 60 -32.93 34.12 16.36
C ALA A 60 -33.66 33.73 15.07
N PRO A 61 -34.96 34.03 14.92
CA PRO A 61 -35.67 33.88 13.65
C PRO A 61 -34.99 34.72 12.56
N TYR A 62 -34.35 34.04 11.60
CA TYR A 62 -33.55 34.68 10.53
C TYR A 62 -34.02 34.20 9.16
N PRO A 63 -35.24 34.56 8.70
CA PRO A 63 -35.87 33.93 7.54
C PRO A 63 -35.15 34.22 6.21
N ARG A 64 -34.49 35.39 6.09
CA ARG A 64 -33.75 35.83 4.90
C ARG A 64 -32.46 36.55 5.30
N LEU A 65 -31.46 36.50 4.43
CA LEU A 65 -30.24 37.31 4.58
C LEU A 65 -30.49 38.75 4.13
N SER A 66 -30.01 39.73 4.90
CA SER A 66 -29.98 41.12 4.44
C SER A 66 -28.85 41.34 3.42
N ALA A 67 -28.93 42.40 2.61
CA ALA A 67 -27.84 42.76 1.69
C ALA A 67 -26.48 42.94 2.41
N LYS A 68 -26.52 43.41 3.66
CA LYS A 68 -25.35 43.55 4.52
C LYS A 68 -24.77 42.18 4.93
N ASP A 69 -25.61 41.20 5.21
CA ASP A 69 -25.16 39.84 5.55
C ASP A 69 -24.57 39.14 4.35
N VAL A 70 -25.22 39.24 3.18
CA VAL A 70 -24.71 38.68 1.93
C VAL A 70 -23.33 39.25 1.64
N HIS A 71 -23.17 40.57 1.71
CA HIS A 71 -21.87 41.22 1.54
C HIS A 71 -20.85 40.72 2.57
N ARG A 72 -21.21 40.69 3.86
CA ARG A 72 -20.33 40.20 4.93
C ARG A 72 -19.89 38.75 4.72
N PHE A 73 -20.75 37.89 4.16
CA PHE A 73 -20.51 36.45 4.02
C PHE A 73 -19.88 36.07 2.69
N THR A 74 -19.65 37.02 1.78
CA THR A 74 -18.94 36.78 0.51
C THR A 74 -17.63 37.56 0.38
N HIS A 75 -17.49 38.68 1.10
CA HIS A 75 -16.30 39.53 1.05
C HIS A 75 -15.35 39.18 2.20
N HIS A 76 -14.45 38.24 1.93
CA HIS A 76 -13.43 37.73 2.84
C HIS A 76 -12.04 38.26 2.44
N ASP A 77 -11.17 38.53 3.41
CA ASP A 77 -9.78 38.96 3.18
C ASP A 77 -8.80 37.77 3.05
N TYR A 78 -9.26 36.55 3.31
CA TYR A 78 -8.48 35.31 3.30
C TYR A 78 -7.33 35.27 4.33
N VAL A 79 -7.37 36.13 5.35
CA VAL A 79 -6.38 36.24 6.42
C VAL A 79 -7.06 36.17 7.79
N ASP A 80 -7.81 37.20 8.15
CA ASP A 80 -8.52 37.33 9.43
C ASP A 80 -9.97 36.87 9.30
N ARG A 81 -10.53 36.95 8.09
CA ARG A 81 -11.87 36.49 7.76
C ARG A 81 -11.79 35.53 6.59
N VAL A 82 -12.16 34.27 6.81
CA VAL A 82 -12.15 33.22 5.78
C VAL A 82 -13.50 32.55 5.74
N GLY A 83 -14.02 32.37 4.52
CA GLY A 83 -15.19 31.55 4.26
C GLY A 83 -14.88 30.47 3.22
N LEU A 84 -15.30 29.24 3.48
CA LEU A 84 -15.27 28.12 2.54
C LEU A 84 -16.70 27.63 2.27
N ALA A 85 -16.96 27.23 1.03
CA ALA A 85 -18.20 26.58 0.63
C ALA A 85 -17.93 25.15 0.17
N VAL A 86 -18.91 24.29 0.38
CA VAL A 86 -18.98 22.95 -0.21
C VAL A 86 -19.99 22.98 -1.33
N THR A 87 -19.59 22.49 -2.51
CA THR A 87 -20.44 22.47 -3.70
C THR A 87 -20.61 21.08 -4.31
N ILE A 88 -21.81 20.85 -4.85
CA ILE A 88 -22.16 19.73 -5.74
C ILE A 88 -23.00 20.34 -6.89
N GLY A 89 -22.67 20.02 -8.13
CA GLY A 89 -23.25 20.63 -9.33
C GLY A 89 -22.94 22.12 -9.48
N GLY A 90 -21.97 22.66 -8.71
CA GLY A 90 -21.73 24.10 -8.60
C GLY A 90 -22.61 24.81 -7.56
N GLU A 91 -23.63 24.13 -7.02
CA GLU A 91 -24.54 24.65 -6.00
C GLU A 91 -23.96 24.49 -4.59
N PHE A 92 -24.23 25.46 -3.72
CA PHE A 92 -23.81 25.42 -2.33
C PHE A 92 -24.65 24.42 -1.55
N ILE A 93 -24.01 23.48 -0.85
CA ILE A 93 -24.68 22.54 0.06
C ILE A 93 -24.30 22.78 1.53
N ALA A 94 -23.21 23.51 1.76
CA ALA A 94 -22.78 23.93 3.09
C ALA A 94 -21.78 25.09 3.00
N THR A 95 -21.67 25.87 4.08
CA THR A 95 -20.66 26.90 4.27
C THR A 95 -20.03 26.81 5.65
N VAL A 96 -18.77 27.23 5.75
CA VAL A 96 -18.07 27.46 7.02
C VAL A 96 -17.33 28.78 6.92
N ARG A 97 -17.24 29.48 8.04
CA ARG A 97 -16.44 30.70 8.16
C ARG A 97 -15.76 30.78 9.50
N TYR A 98 -14.61 31.42 9.54
CA TYR A 98 -14.05 31.94 10.77
C TYR A 98 -13.80 33.45 10.67
N ASP A 99 -13.95 34.13 11.80
CA ASP A 99 -13.52 35.52 12.02
C ASP A 99 -12.48 35.50 13.17
N ARG A 100 -11.28 36.06 12.99
CA ARG A 100 -10.25 36.14 14.06
C ARG A 100 -10.74 37.05 15.19
N ILE A 101 -10.55 36.61 16.43
CA ILE A 101 -11.03 37.31 17.63
C ILE A 101 -9.91 37.52 18.66
N ASN A 102 -10.09 38.52 19.53
CA ASN A 102 -9.29 38.67 20.74
C ASN A 102 -9.92 37.90 21.92
N GLU A 103 -9.27 37.93 23.09
CA GLU A 103 -9.74 37.30 24.34
C GLU A 103 -11.16 37.73 24.79
N GLN A 104 -11.66 38.86 24.26
CA GLN A 104 -12.99 39.41 24.56
C GLN A 104 -14.02 39.07 23.47
N GLY A 105 -13.69 38.20 22.51
CA GLY A 105 -14.57 37.81 21.41
C GLY A 105 -14.78 38.88 20.33
N ARG A 106 -13.95 39.95 20.30
CA ARG A 106 -14.07 41.04 19.32
C ARG A 106 -13.15 40.80 18.11
N PRO A 107 -13.54 41.23 16.89
CA PRO A 107 -12.70 41.11 15.71
C PRO A 107 -11.29 41.64 15.94
N ALA A 108 -10.28 40.85 15.56
CA ALA A 108 -8.87 41.17 15.75
C ALA A 108 -8.04 40.76 14.52
N SER A 109 -6.78 41.20 14.50
CA SER A 109 -5.75 40.79 13.54
C SER A 109 -4.57 40.15 14.29
N ALA A 110 -3.59 39.63 13.57
CA ALA A 110 -2.35 39.13 14.18
C ALA A 110 -1.75 40.18 15.16
N PRO A 111 -1.25 39.78 16.35
CA PRO A 111 -0.83 38.43 16.74
C PRO A 111 -1.86 37.58 17.48
N ALA A 112 -3.15 37.98 17.54
CA ALA A 112 -4.18 37.15 18.15
C ALA A 112 -4.26 35.79 17.44
N ASP A 113 -4.37 34.68 18.17
CA ASP A 113 -4.30 33.32 17.62
C ASP A 113 -5.59 32.50 17.83
N GLU A 114 -6.69 33.17 18.16
CA GLU A 114 -8.03 32.59 18.30
C GLU A 114 -8.99 33.08 17.21
N ALA A 115 -9.89 32.20 16.76
CA ALA A 115 -10.95 32.55 15.83
C ALA A 115 -12.31 31.94 16.19
N GLU A 116 -13.38 32.71 16.01
CA GLU A 116 -14.75 32.21 16.12
C GLU A 116 -15.12 31.49 14.83
N VAL A 117 -15.57 30.23 14.91
CA VAL A 117 -15.94 29.42 13.75
C VAL A 117 -17.43 29.11 13.71
N ALA A 118 -18.02 29.16 12.52
CA ALA A 118 -19.44 28.89 12.36
C ALA A 118 -19.78 28.19 11.04
N PHE A 119 -20.79 27.32 11.08
CA PHE A 119 -21.15 26.39 10.00
C PHE A 119 -22.63 26.48 9.66
N LEU A 120 -22.97 26.30 8.39
CA LEU A 120 -24.34 26.08 7.95
C LEU A 120 -24.36 24.94 6.92
N VAL A 121 -25.21 23.92 7.12
CA VAL A 121 -25.33 22.77 6.23
C VAL A 121 -26.80 22.58 5.87
N GLN A 122 -27.09 22.49 4.58
CA GLN A 122 -28.45 22.23 4.10
C GLN A 122 -28.97 20.89 4.63
N ASP A 123 -30.23 20.85 5.05
CA ASP A 123 -30.84 19.72 5.75
C ASP A 123 -30.75 18.42 4.94
N ALA A 124 -30.97 18.48 3.63
CA ALA A 124 -30.85 17.34 2.70
C ALA A 124 -29.43 16.73 2.63
N HIS A 125 -28.42 17.48 3.06
CA HIS A 125 -27.02 17.07 3.05
C HIS A 125 -26.46 16.74 4.45
N GLN A 126 -27.27 16.87 5.50
CA GLN A 126 -26.88 16.49 6.86
C GLN A 126 -26.65 14.97 6.97
N GLY A 127 -25.77 14.56 7.89
CA GLY A 127 -25.42 13.14 8.08
C GLY A 127 -24.41 12.57 7.07
N ARG A 128 -24.18 13.26 5.95
CA ARG A 128 -23.20 12.89 4.91
C ARG A 128 -21.73 13.23 5.28
N GLY A 129 -21.48 13.73 6.49
CA GLY A 129 -20.12 14.06 6.97
C GLY A 129 -19.52 15.36 6.41
N VAL A 130 -20.36 16.23 5.84
CA VAL A 130 -20.00 17.53 5.26
C VAL A 130 -19.40 18.48 6.30
N ALA A 131 -20.05 18.64 7.46
CA ALA A 131 -19.56 19.51 8.54
C ALA A 131 -18.17 19.09 9.04
N SER A 132 -17.94 17.79 9.21
CA SER A 132 -16.61 17.27 9.59
C SER A 132 -15.56 17.55 8.51
N ALA A 133 -15.90 17.43 7.22
CA ALA A 133 -14.98 17.74 6.13
C ALA A 133 -14.61 19.23 6.12
N LEU A 134 -15.61 20.10 6.31
CA LEU A 134 -15.41 21.54 6.42
C LEU A 134 -14.54 21.91 7.62
N LEU A 135 -14.81 21.33 8.78
CA LEU A 135 -14.02 21.59 9.99
C LEU A 135 -12.56 21.18 9.82
N GLU A 136 -12.30 20.02 9.22
CA GLU A 136 -10.94 19.57 8.88
C GLU A 136 -10.23 20.57 7.94
N HIS A 137 -10.94 21.07 6.91
CA HIS A 137 -10.37 22.01 5.94
C HIS A 137 -10.14 23.41 6.51
N ILE A 138 -11.14 23.97 7.18
CA ILE A 138 -11.04 25.32 7.75
C ILE A 138 -9.99 25.36 8.87
N ALA A 139 -9.82 24.29 9.65
CA ALA A 139 -8.76 24.19 10.65
C ALA A 139 -7.37 24.22 9.99
N ALA A 140 -7.18 23.50 8.88
CA ALA A 140 -5.93 23.53 8.15
C ALA A 140 -5.62 24.93 7.58
N VAL A 141 -6.64 25.61 7.04
CA VAL A 141 -6.54 26.99 6.57
C VAL A 141 -6.19 27.95 7.71
N ALA A 142 -6.87 27.84 8.85
CA ALA A 142 -6.65 28.71 9.99
C ALA A 142 -5.23 28.55 10.58
N ARG A 143 -4.69 27.32 10.62
CA ARG A 143 -3.28 27.08 11.00
C ARG A 143 -2.29 27.77 10.07
N GLU A 144 -2.54 27.73 8.76
CA GLU A 144 -1.71 28.46 7.76
C GLU A 144 -1.72 29.98 8.02
N ARG A 145 -2.74 30.50 8.71
CA ARG A 145 -2.89 31.90 9.12
C ARG A 145 -2.52 32.17 10.58
N GLY A 146 -1.84 31.23 11.26
CA GLY A 146 -1.36 31.40 12.63
C GLY A 146 -2.45 31.35 13.70
N ILE A 147 -3.63 30.79 13.40
CA ILE A 147 -4.66 30.49 14.41
C ILE A 147 -4.31 29.15 15.07
N ARG A 148 -4.29 29.15 16.41
CA ARG A 148 -4.07 27.96 17.24
C ARG A 148 -5.36 27.40 17.83
N ARG A 149 -6.39 28.23 18.00
CA ARG A 149 -7.63 27.82 18.66
C ARG A 149 -8.88 28.29 17.91
N PHE A 150 -9.89 27.42 17.87
CA PHE A 150 -11.25 27.82 17.51
C PHE A 150 -12.15 27.90 18.74
N ALA A 151 -12.97 28.95 18.77
CA ALA A 151 -14.12 29.08 19.64
C ALA A 151 -15.41 28.91 18.82
N ALA A 152 -16.41 28.24 19.40
CA ALA A 152 -17.73 28.11 18.81
C ALA A 152 -18.82 28.19 19.88
N GLU A 153 -19.85 28.98 19.63
CA GLU A 153 -21.07 28.99 20.43
C GLU A 153 -22.15 28.14 19.76
N VAL A 154 -22.82 27.30 20.55
CA VAL A 154 -23.87 26.40 20.06
C VAL A 154 -25.02 26.36 21.05
N LEU A 155 -26.28 26.46 20.59
CA LEU A 155 -27.43 26.28 21.48
C LEU A 155 -27.45 24.87 22.09
N PRO A 156 -27.80 24.71 23.38
CA PRO A 156 -27.86 23.40 24.05
C PRO A 156 -28.76 22.38 23.35
N ALA A 157 -29.81 22.84 22.65
CA ALA A 157 -30.72 21.99 21.90
C ALA A 157 -30.09 21.36 20.64
N ASN A 158 -29.02 21.95 20.09
CA ASN A 158 -28.38 21.47 18.86
C ASN A 158 -27.40 20.32 19.14
N ASN A 159 -27.95 19.19 19.58
CA ASN A 159 -27.20 17.97 19.90
C ASN A 159 -26.38 17.44 18.70
N LYS A 160 -26.85 17.66 17.47
CA LYS A 160 -26.15 17.26 16.24
C LYS A 160 -24.81 18.00 16.12
N MET A 161 -24.79 19.32 16.25
CA MET A 161 -23.55 20.10 16.17
C MET A 161 -22.63 19.86 17.36
N ILE A 162 -23.19 19.76 18.58
CA ILE A 162 -22.40 19.41 19.78
C ILE A 162 -21.67 18.07 19.57
N LYS A 163 -22.33 17.09 18.96
CA LYS A 163 -21.70 15.80 18.63
C LYS A 163 -20.58 15.95 17.59
N VAL A 164 -20.79 16.72 16.51
CA VAL A 164 -19.75 16.95 15.49
C VAL A 164 -18.50 17.58 16.10
N PHE A 165 -18.67 18.59 16.95
CA PHE A 165 -17.58 19.26 17.63
C PHE A 165 -16.88 18.35 18.65
N ARG A 166 -17.64 17.60 19.45
CA ARG A 166 -17.07 16.61 20.38
C ARG A 166 -16.27 15.53 19.64
N ASP A 167 -16.84 14.98 18.56
CA ASP A 167 -16.16 13.98 17.72
C ASP A 167 -14.91 14.57 17.02
N ALA A 168 -14.76 15.90 16.97
CA ALA A 168 -13.60 16.59 16.44
C ALA A 168 -12.59 17.02 17.52
N GLY A 169 -12.86 16.76 18.80
CA GLY A 169 -11.97 17.07 19.91
C GLY A 169 -12.26 18.37 20.65
N TYR A 170 -13.41 19.03 20.41
CA TYR A 170 -13.76 20.25 21.15
C TYR A 170 -14.04 19.93 22.63
N THR A 171 -13.47 20.74 23.51
CA THR A 171 -13.77 20.76 24.94
C THR A 171 -15.01 21.60 25.22
N GLN A 172 -15.87 21.11 26.11
CA GLN A 172 -17.14 21.75 26.43
C GLN A 172 -17.03 22.53 27.74
N HIS A 173 -17.25 23.83 27.67
CA HIS A 173 -17.47 24.68 28.85
C HIS A 173 -18.93 25.14 28.84
N ARG A 174 -19.67 24.81 29.91
CA ARG A 174 -21.06 25.27 30.07
C ARG A 174 -21.03 26.59 30.84
N SER A 175 -21.34 27.71 30.17
CA SER A 175 -21.71 28.94 30.86
C SER A 175 -23.23 28.93 31.09
N PHE A 176 -23.65 29.24 32.31
CA PHE A 176 -25.06 29.30 32.67
C PHE A 176 -25.64 30.72 32.54
N GLU A 177 -24.82 31.73 32.26
CA GLU A 177 -25.26 33.13 32.12
C GLU A 177 -25.92 33.44 30.76
N ASP A 178 -25.51 32.77 29.65
CA ASP A 178 -25.93 33.17 28.29
C ASP A 178 -26.79 32.14 27.53
N GLY A 179 -27.18 31.03 28.18
CA GLY A 179 -28.05 30.02 27.56
C GLY A 179 -27.45 29.28 26.33
N SER A 180 -26.17 29.49 26.01
CA SER A 180 -25.41 28.83 24.95
C SER A 180 -24.31 27.92 25.52
N VAL A 181 -23.85 26.96 24.73
CA VAL A 181 -22.71 26.09 25.05
C VAL A 181 -21.48 26.63 24.33
N HIS A 182 -20.43 26.96 25.09
CA HIS A 182 -19.15 27.40 24.55
C HIS A 182 -18.23 26.19 24.35
N LEU A 183 -17.74 26.05 23.12
CA LEU A 183 -16.87 24.95 22.71
C LEU A 183 -15.54 25.51 22.22
N THR A 184 -14.43 24.97 22.71
CA THR A 184 -13.08 25.34 22.25
C THR A 184 -12.35 24.15 21.64
N LEU A 185 -11.60 24.36 20.56
CA LEU A 185 -10.75 23.35 19.93
C LEU A 185 -9.35 23.87 19.70
N ASP A 186 -8.36 23.12 20.18
CA ASP A 186 -6.97 23.30 19.79
C ASP A 186 -6.75 22.74 18.38
N LEU A 187 -6.16 23.53 17.50
CA LEU A 187 -5.93 23.16 16.11
C LEU A 187 -4.66 22.34 15.92
N GLU A 188 -3.81 22.24 16.92
CA GLU A 188 -2.64 21.37 16.89
C GLU A 188 -3.08 19.88 16.83
N PRO A 189 -2.68 19.11 15.80
CA PRO A 189 -3.13 17.74 15.64
C PRO A 189 -2.59 16.81 16.74
N THR A 190 -3.48 16.30 17.60
CA THR A 190 -3.16 15.19 18.52
C THR A 190 -3.20 13.82 17.83
N ALA A 191 -2.54 12.81 18.42
CA ALA A 191 -2.57 11.43 17.90
C ALA A 191 -4.01 10.87 17.80
N GLU A 192 -4.87 11.20 18.78
CA GLU A 192 -6.28 10.82 18.80
C GLU A 192 -7.08 11.48 17.67
N SER A 193 -6.89 12.78 17.45
CA SER A 193 -7.61 13.50 16.38
C SER A 193 -7.21 13.00 14.99
N LEU A 194 -5.93 12.71 14.78
CA LEU A 194 -5.43 12.09 13.55
C LEU A 194 -6.01 10.68 13.35
N ALA A 195 -6.13 9.87 14.39
CA ALA A 195 -6.73 8.54 14.30
C ALA A 195 -8.21 8.62 13.89
N VAL A 196 -8.97 9.55 14.47
CA VAL A 196 -10.37 9.80 14.10
C VAL A 196 -10.49 10.25 12.64
N GLN A 197 -9.67 11.20 12.20
CA GLN A 197 -9.64 11.67 10.81
C GLN A 197 -9.35 10.52 9.84
N ARG A 198 -8.33 9.70 10.12
CA ARG A 198 -7.97 8.52 9.32
C ARG A 198 -9.09 7.48 9.29
N GLY A 199 -9.80 7.26 10.40
CA GLY A 199 -10.96 6.36 10.46
C GLY A 199 -12.18 6.89 9.70
N ARG A 200 -12.31 8.21 9.51
CA ARG A 200 -13.35 8.80 8.65
C ARG A 200 -12.98 8.71 7.18
N GLU A 201 -11.74 9.05 6.83
CA GLU A 201 -11.17 8.89 5.48
C GLU A 201 -11.40 7.46 4.99
N GLN A 202 -11.04 6.48 5.83
CA GLN A 202 -11.16 5.07 5.50
C GLN A 202 -12.59 4.63 5.20
N ARG A 203 -13.56 4.94 6.08
CA ARG A 203 -14.97 4.58 5.86
C ARG A 203 -15.57 5.27 4.64
N ALA A 204 -15.24 6.55 4.43
CA ALA A 204 -15.72 7.31 3.28
C ALA A 204 -15.21 6.72 1.95
N GLU A 205 -13.90 6.44 1.86
CA GLU A 205 -13.30 5.85 0.65
C GLU A 205 -13.75 4.40 0.43
N SER A 206 -13.84 3.59 1.48
CA SER A 206 -14.41 2.23 1.43
C SER A 206 -15.83 2.25 0.83
N ARG A 207 -16.69 3.16 1.31
CA ARG A 207 -18.05 3.31 0.79
C ARG A 207 -18.10 3.82 -0.64
N SER A 208 -17.18 4.71 -1.00
CA SER A 208 -17.02 5.23 -2.36
C SER A 208 -16.64 4.16 -3.38
N VAL A 209 -15.89 3.13 -2.97
CA VAL A 209 -15.61 1.94 -3.79
C VAL A 209 -16.81 0.99 -3.79
N GLN A 210 -17.42 0.75 -2.62
CA GLN A 210 -18.54 -0.18 -2.49
C GLN A 210 -19.72 0.19 -3.41
N ARG A 211 -20.06 1.48 -3.53
CA ARG A 211 -21.13 1.94 -4.43
C ARG A 211 -20.89 1.61 -5.91
N LEU A 212 -19.62 1.47 -6.31
CA LEU A 212 -19.24 1.11 -7.69
C LEU A 212 -19.27 -0.41 -7.90
N LEU A 213 -18.97 -1.19 -6.86
CA LEU A 213 -18.89 -2.65 -6.91
C LEU A 213 -20.20 -3.36 -6.56
N ALA A 214 -21.13 -2.69 -5.91
CA ALA A 214 -22.44 -3.24 -5.54
C ALA A 214 -23.60 -2.31 -5.95
N PRO A 215 -23.72 -1.93 -7.24
CA PRO A 215 -24.82 -1.10 -7.71
C PRO A 215 -26.14 -1.89 -7.74
N GLY A 216 -27.26 -1.23 -7.46
CA GLY A 216 -28.61 -1.79 -7.65
C GLY A 216 -29.10 -1.62 -9.10
N SER A 217 -28.54 -0.68 -9.86
CA SER A 217 -28.84 -0.48 -11.28
C SER A 217 -27.62 -0.04 -12.10
N VAL A 218 -27.52 -0.57 -13.33
CA VAL A 218 -26.39 -0.34 -14.25
C VAL A 218 -26.90 0.09 -15.63
N ALA A 219 -26.42 1.22 -16.15
CA ALA A 219 -26.64 1.64 -17.54
C ALA A 219 -25.39 1.37 -18.40
N VAL A 220 -25.54 0.61 -19.48
CA VAL A 220 -24.44 0.32 -20.43
C VAL A 220 -24.58 1.21 -21.67
N ILE A 221 -23.75 2.25 -21.71
CA ILE A 221 -23.78 3.33 -22.69
C ILE A 221 -22.85 3.02 -23.85
N GLY A 222 -23.36 3.11 -25.08
CA GLY A 222 -22.66 2.68 -26.29
C GLY A 222 -23.03 1.26 -26.73
N THR A 223 -24.18 0.75 -26.29
CA THR A 223 -24.68 -0.58 -26.69
C THR A 223 -25.21 -0.52 -28.13
N GLY A 224 -24.45 -1.06 -29.10
CA GLY A 224 -24.87 -1.11 -30.50
C GLY A 224 -26.00 -2.11 -30.78
N ARG A 225 -26.69 -1.96 -31.92
CA ARG A 225 -27.71 -2.93 -32.39
C ARG A 225 -27.09 -4.20 -32.99
N ALA A 226 -25.93 -4.07 -33.65
CA ALA A 226 -25.22 -5.21 -34.23
C ALA A 226 -24.61 -6.08 -33.11
N PRO A 227 -24.55 -7.42 -33.29
CA PRO A 227 -23.85 -8.30 -32.36
C PRO A 227 -22.34 -8.03 -32.45
N GLY A 228 -21.85 -7.10 -31.63
CA GLY A 228 -20.44 -6.71 -31.58
C GLY A 228 -20.20 -5.39 -30.85
N GLY A 229 -18.92 -5.07 -30.60
CA GLY A 229 -18.50 -3.85 -29.93
C GLY A 229 -18.40 -3.96 -28.40
N VAL A 230 -17.72 -2.98 -27.81
CA VAL A 230 -17.37 -2.95 -26.39
C VAL A 230 -18.63 -2.94 -25.51
N GLY A 231 -19.56 -2.01 -25.74
CA GLY A 231 -20.79 -1.89 -24.94
C GLY A 231 -21.67 -3.15 -25.00
N ARG A 232 -21.82 -3.74 -26.18
CA ARG A 232 -22.59 -4.99 -26.36
C ARG A 232 -21.97 -6.17 -25.63
N THR A 233 -20.63 -6.27 -25.65
CA THR A 233 -19.89 -7.32 -24.96
C THR A 233 -20.06 -7.22 -23.44
N VAL A 234 -19.95 -6.00 -22.90
CA VAL A 234 -20.16 -5.74 -21.47
C VAL A 234 -21.58 -6.07 -21.04
N LEU A 235 -22.59 -5.64 -21.81
CA LEU A 235 -23.99 -5.95 -21.50
C LEU A 235 -24.23 -7.46 -21.46
N ARG A 236 -23.71 -8.20 -22.44
CA ARG A 236 -23.81 -9.67 -22.46
C ARG A 236 -23.12 -10.30 -21.26
N ASN A 237 -21.92 -9.84 -20.89
CA ASN A 237 -21.18 -10.36 -19.75
C ASN A 237 -21.92 -10.09 -18.42
N LEU A 238 -22.51 -8.90 -18.28
CA LEU A 238 -23.31 -8.50 -17.12
C LEU A 238 -24.55 -9.38 -16.96
N LEU A 239 -25.27 -9.64 -18.05
CA LEU A 239 -26.43 -10.52 -18.04
C LEU A 239 -26.03 -11.98 -17.83
N GLY A 240 -24.94 -12.42 -18.47
CA GLY A 240 -24.40 -13.77 -18.38
C GLY A 240 -23.86 -14.15 -17.00
N SER A 241 -23.46 -13.16 -16.18
CA SER A 241 -23.11 -13.41 -14.78
C SER A 241 -24.32 -13.54 -13.84
N GLY A 242 -25.52 -13.22 -14.32
CA GLY A 242 -26.74 -13.23 -13.52
C GLY A 242 -26.80 -12.08 -12.52
N PHE A 243 -26.42 -10.86 -12.96
CA PHE A 243 -26.50 -9.64 -12.15
C PHE A 243 -27.86 -9.50 -11.46
N THR A 244 -27.83 -9.23 -10.16
CA THR A 244 -29.04 -9.21 -9.31
C THR A 244 -29.82 -7.91 -9.39
N GLY A 245 -29.19 -6.83 -9.87
CA GLY A 245 -29.79 -5.52 -10.07
C GLY A 245 -30.44 -5.32 -11.44
N ARG A 246 -30.83 -4.08 -11.74
CA ARG A 246 -31.45 -3.70 -13.03
C ARG A 246 -30.40 -3.26 -14.05
N ALA A 247 -30.50 -3.74 -15.29
CA ALA A 247 -29.61 -3.36 -16.37
C ALA A 247 -30.35 -2.59 -17.47
N TYR A 248 -29.71 -1.57 -18.04
CA TYR A 248 -30.25 -0.72 -19.10
C TYR A 248 -29.28 -0.64 -20.28
N ALA A 249 -29.80 -0.72 -21.50
CA ALA A 249 -29.02 -0.46 -22.71
C ALA A 249 -29.22 1.00 -23.15
N VAL A 250 -28.14 1.76 -23.29
CA VAL A 250 -28.23 3.17 -23.69
C VAL A 250 -27.46 3.43 -24.99
N ASN A 251 -28.13 3.98 -25.99
CA ASN A 251 -27.51 4.42 -27.24
C ASN A 251 -28.38 5.46 -27.95
N ARG A 252 -27.81 6.65 -28.21
CA ARG A 252 -28.50 7.74 -28.92
C ARG A 252 -28.98 7.35 -30.32
N SER A 253 -28.33 6.39 -30.96
CA SER A 253 -28.67 5.91 -32.31
C SER A 253 -29.87 4.95 -32.34
N PHE A 254 -30.52 4.66 -31.20
CA PHE A 254 -31.73 3.85 -31.20
C PHE A 254 -32.90 4.56 -31.88
N ALA A 255 -33.58 3.84 -32.79
CA ALA A 255 -34.76 4.34 -33.47
C ALA A 255 -35.91 4.54 -32.48
N ALA A 256 -36.82 5.47 -32.79
CA ALA A 256 -38.04 5.68 -32.00
C ALA A 256 -38.83 4.37 -31.90
N GLY A 257 -39.09 3.91 -30.67
CA GLY A 257 -39.79 2.65 -30.41
C GLY A 257 -38.88 1.42 -30.19
N THR A 258 -37.55 1.58 -30.12
CA THR A 258 -36.67 0.48 -29.69
C THR A 258 -36.89 0.25 -28.19
N ALA A 259 -37.72 -0.74 -27.83
CA ALA A 259 -38.09 -0.98 -26.44
C ALA A 259 -37.03 -1.75 -25.64
N ALA A 260 -36.35 -2.71 -26.26
CA ALA A 260 -35.39 -3.58 -25.58
C ALA A 260 -34.25 -4.08 -26.48
N VAL A 261 -33.12 -4.41 -25.86
CA VAL A 261 -31.87 -4.87 -26.48
C VAL A 261 -31.26 -5.96 -25.58
N ASP A 262 -31.03 -7.18 -26.07
CA ASP A 262 -30.70 -8.39 -25.24
C ASP A 262 -31.65 -8.62 -24.04
N GLY A 263 -32.93 -8.29 -24.21
CA GLY A 263 -33.94 -8.49 -23.17
C GLY A 263 -33.97 -7.43 -22.07
N VAL A 264 -33.11 -6.39 -22.12
CA VAL A 264 -33.15 -5.25 -21.20
C VAL A 264 -33.74 -4.00 -21.83
N PRO A 265 -34.36 -3.07 -21.06
CA PRO A 265 -34.90 -1.83 -21.60
C PRO A 265 -33.84 -0.98 -22.31
N ALA A 266 -34.23 -0.41 -23.46
CA ALA A 266 -33.35 0.37 -24.31
C ALA A 266 -33.77 1.86 -24.33
N HIS A 267 -32.82 2.75 -24.06
CA HIS A 267 -33.03 4.19 -23.98
C HIS A 267 -32.00 4.95 -24.83
N ARG A 268 -32.31 6.17 -25.25
CA ARG A 268 -31.38 7.00 -26.04
C ARG A 268 -30.40 7.77 -25.18
N SER A 269 -30.81 8.14 -23.98
CA SER A 269 -30.02 8.80 -22.96
C SER A 269 -30.31 8.19 -21.58
N VAL A 270 -29.45 8.51 -20.62
CA VAL A 270 -29.65 8.09 -19.22
C VAL A 270 -30.84 8.84 -18.62
N GLY A 271 -31.03 10.12 -18.94
CA GLY A 271 -32.17 10.91 -18.46
C GLY A 271 -33.56 10.42 -18.94
N GLU A 272 -33.64 9.54 -19.94
CA GLU A 272 -34.91 8.89 -20.34
C GLU A 272 -35.30 7.71 -19.42
N ILE A 273 -34.42 7.28 -18.53
CA ILE A 273 -34.67 6.17 -17.60
C ILE A 273 -35.48 6.73 -16.43
N GLY A 274 -36.74 6.31 -16.26
CA GLY A 274 -37.61 6.83 -15.19
C GLY A 274 -37.25 6.41 -13.76
N GLU A 275 -36.09 5.78 -13.57
CA GLU A 275 -35.64 5.23 -12.29
C GLU A 275 -34.18 5.59 -12.02
N GLN A 276 -33.77 5.57 -10.75
CA GLN A 276 -32.40 5.86 -10.35
C GLN A 276 -31.41 4.87 -10.98
N VAL A 277 -30.38 5.41 -11.64
CA VAL A 277 -29.21 4.66 -12.11
C VAL A 277 -28.07 4.85 -11.12
N ASP A 278 -27.48 3.77 -10.61
CA ASP A 278 -26.36 3.85 -9.67
C ASP A 278 -25.01 3.94 -10.39
N LEU A 279 -24.81 3.13 -11.43
CA LEU A 279 -23.55 3.01 -12.16
C LEU A 279 -23.75 3.11 -13.67
N ALA A 280 -22.92 3.90 -14.35
CA ALA A 280 -22.87 3.94 -15.81
C ALA A 280 -21.57 3.35 -16.36
N ILE A 281 -21.68 2.41 -17.30
CA ILE A 281 -20.54 1.89 -18.07
C ILE A 281 -20.46 2.64 -19.40
N VAL A 282 -19.38 3.37 -19.60
CA VAL A 282 -19.21 4.29 -20.74
C VAL A 282 -18.31 3.64 -21.79
N ALA A 283 -18.90 3.25 -22.92
CA ALA A 283 -18.23 2.62 -24.05
C ALA A 283 -18.47 3.39 -25.36
N VAL A 284 -18.39 4.73 -25.30
CA VAL A 284 -18.52 5.64 -26.46
C VAL A 284 -17.17 6.29 -26.81
N PRO A 285 -16.95 6.80 -28.03
CA PRO A 285 -15.75 7.56 -28.37
C PRO A 285 -15.44 8.71 -27.38
N ALA A 286 -14.16 9.01 -27.14
CA ALA A 286 -13.70 9.95 -26.11
C ALA A 286 -14.26 11.38 -26.27
N ASP A 287 -14.54 11.81 -27.50
CA ASP A 287 -15.14 13.11 -27.81
C ASP A 287 -16.60 13.22 -27.35
N ARG A 288 -17.29 12.08 -27.16
CA ARG A 288 -18.69 12.02 -26.70
C ARG A 288 -18.85 11.79 -25.21
N VAL A 289 -17.77 11.41 -24.53
CA VAL A 289 -17.80 11.16 -23.08
C VAL A 289 -18.26 12.38 -22.27
N PRO A 290 -17.84 13.63 -22.56
CA PRO A 290 -18.29 14.79 -21.78
C PRO A 290 -19.82 14.96 -21.76
N GLU A 291 -20.49 14.69 -22.89
CA GLU A 291 -21.94 14.77 -22.98
C GLU A 291 -22.63 13.66 -22.18
N VAL A 292 -22.04 12.47 -22.17
CA VAL A 292 -22.52 11.34 -21.34
C VAL A 292 -22.33 11.62 -19.85
N VAL A 293 -21.22 12.23 -19.45
CA VAL A 293 -20.95 12.61 -18.06
C VAL A 293 -21.98 13.63 -17.58
N ALA A 294 -22.36 14.60 -18.41
CA ALA A 294 -23.41 15.57 -18.08
C ALA A 294 -24.76 14.89 -17.88
N ASP A 295 -25.20 14.06 -18.84
CA ASP A 295 -26.46 13.29 -18.76
C ASP A 295 -26.51 12.37 -17.53
N CYS A 296 -25.39 11.70 -17.20
CA CYS A 296 -25.27 10.91 -15.97
C CYS A 296 -25.33 11.77 -14.71
N GLY A 297 -24.68 12.93 -14.72
CA GLY A 297 -24.64 13.85 -13.57
C GLY A 297 -26.00 14.46 -13.26
N GLU A 298 -26.73 14.91 -14.29
CA GLU A 298 -28.10 15.42 -14.17
C GLU A 298 -29.08 14.35 -13.68
N HIS A 299 -28.88 13.09 -14.08
CA HIS A 299 -29.65 11.94 -13.59
C HIS A 299 -29.26 11.47 -12.19
N GLY A 300 -28.20 12.04 -11.60
CA GLY A 300 -27.71 11.68 -10.26
C GLY A 300 -27.03 10.31 -10.19
N VAL A 301 -26.41 9.84 -11.28
CA VAL A 301 -25.59 8.62 -11.28
C VAL A 301 -24.49 8.74 -10.22
N GLN A 302 -24.14 7.65 -9.53
CA GLN A 302 -23.17 7.70 -8.44
C GLN A 302 -21.74 7.50 -8.93
N GLY A 303 -21.54 6.77 -10.04
CA GLY A 303 -20.22 6.60 -10.61
C GLY A 303 -20.18 6.08 -12.04
N LEU A 304 -18.98 6.15 -12.61
CA LEU A 304 -18.71 5.88 -14.01
C LEU A 304 -17.59 4.85 -14.14
N VAL A 305 -17.76 3.87 -15.03
CA VAL A 305 -16.67 3.02 -15.53
C VAL A 305 -16.40 3.40 -16.98
N VAL A 306 -15.32 4.12 -17.22
CA VAL A 306 -14.99 4.65 -18.55
C VAL A 306 -14.02 3.69 -19.25
N LEU A 307 -14.56 2.90 -20.17
CA LEU A 307 -13.78 1.93 -20.96
C LEU A 307 -13.03 2.60 -22.12
N SER A 308 -13.50 3.77 -22.54
CA SER A 308 -12.98 4.52 -23.66
C SER A 308 -11.51 4.91 -23.45
N ALA A 309 -10.67 4.61 -24.44
CA ALA A 309 -9.33 5.15 -24.59
C ALA A 309 -9.36 6.53 -25.29
N GLY A 310 -8.21 7.18 -25.45
CA GLY A 310 -8.04 8.50 -26.05
C GLY A 310 -7.68 9.61 -25.05
N TYR A 311 -7.10 9.26 -23.91
CA TYR A 311 -6.83 10.16 -22.78
C TYR A 311 -5.33 10.28 -22.53
N ALA A 312 -4.89 10.33 -21.26
CA ALA A 312 -3.52 10.63 -20.87
C ALA A 312 -2.44 9.69 -21.47
N GLU A 313 -2.83 8.51 -21.94
CA GLU A 313 -1.96 7.59 -22.68
C GLU A 313 -1.62 8.07 -24.11
N ARG A 314 -2.32 9.09 -24.63
CA ARG A 314 -2.07 9.73 -25.94
C ARG A 314 -1.21 10.99 -25.88
N GLY A 315 -0.73 11.39 -24.70
CA GLY A 315 0.14 12.57 -24.55
C GLY A 315 -0.52 13.72 -23.79
N THR A 316 -0.05 14.96 -24.04
CA THR A 316 -0.44 16.16 -23.28
C THR A 316 -1.91 16.54 -23.43
N GLU A 317 -2.43 16.62 -24.66
CA GLU A 317 -3.85 16.90 -24.93
C GLU A 317 -4.77 15.88 -24.25
N GLY A 318 -4.38 14.61 -24.30
CA GLY A 318 -5.10 13.53 -23.64
C GLY A 318 -5.11 13.66 -22.11
N ARG A 319 -4.06 14.21 -21.49
CA ARG A 319 -4.03 14.51 -20.05
C ARG A 319 -5.00 15.64 -19.70
N GLU A 320 -5.05 16.69 -20.49
CA GLU A 320 -6.00 17.79 -20.29
C GLU A 320 -7.45 17.30 -20.40
N ARG A 321 -7.74 16.47 -21.42
CA ARG A 321 -9.04 15.80 -21.56
C ARG A 321 -9.38 14.93 -20.35
N GLN A 322 -8.39 14.21 -19.80
CA GLN A 322 -8.58 13.39 -18.59
C GLN A 322 -8.87 14.24 -17.36
N ARG A 323 -8.17 15.37 -17.19
CA ARG A 323 -8.42 16.33 -16.11
C ARG A 323 -9.83 16.90 -16.18
N GLU A 324 -10.29 17.25 -17.39
CA GLU A 324 -11.64 17.74 -17.59
C GLU A 324 -12.69 16.68 -17.25
N LEU A 325 -12.50 15.43 -17.70
CA LEU A 325 -13.37 14.31 -17.35
C LEU A 325 -13.52 14.15 -15.82
N VAL A 326 -12.40 14.16 -15.09
CA VAL A 326 -12.42 14.02 -13.62
C VAL A 326 -13.10 15.22 -12.97
N ARG A 327 -12.77 16.44 -13.41
CA ARG A 327 -13.36 17.68 -12.87
C ARG A 327 -14.88 17.71 -13.06
N GLN A 328 -15.33 17.38 -14.26
CA GLN A 328 -16.76 17.33 -14.61
C GLN A 328 -17.49 16.26 -13.81
N ALA A 329 -16.95 15.04 -13.69
CA ALA A 329 -17.62 13.98 -12.94
C ALA A 329 -17.69 14.30 -11.43
N ARG A 330 -16.59 14.78 -10.84
CA ARG A 330 -16.55 15.12 -9.42
C ARG A 330 -17.44 16.30 -9.06
N SER A 331 -17.65 17.26 -9.97
CA SER A 331 -18.59 18.36 -9.74
C SER A 331 -19.99 17.83 -9.51
N TYR A 332 -20.44 16.79 -10.23
CA TYR A 332 -21.73 16.12 -10.00
C TYR A 332 -21.75 15.12 -8.84
N GLY A 333 -20.67 14.96 -8.07
CA GLY A 333 -20.61 13.98 -6.97
C GLY A 333 -20.22 12.54 -7.38
N MET A 334 -19.83 12.35 -8.65
CA MET A 334 -19.50 11.03 -9.22
C MET A 334 -18.03 10.64 -8.98
N ARG A 335 -17.78 9.33 -8.87
CA ARG A 335 -16.43 8.75 -8.96
C ARG A 335 -16.21 8.07 -10.31
N ILE A 336 -14.96 7.97 -10.75
CA ILE A 336 -14.58 7.34 -12.01
C ILE A 336 -13.61 6.17 -11.78
N ILE A 337 -13.90 5.04 -12.44
CA ILE A 337 -12.93 3.98 -12.75
C ILE A 337 -12.54 4.13 -14.22
N GLY A 338 -11.23 4.20 -14.49
CA GLY A 338 -10.70 4.52 -15.82
C GLY A 338 -10.11 5.94 -15.91
N PRO A 339 -10.10 6.57 -17.10
CA PRO A 339 -10.53 6.02 -18.39
C PRO A 339 -9.58 4.90 -18.88
N ASN A 340 -9.84 4.37 -20.08
CA ASN A 340 -9.11 3.23 -20.64
C ASN A 340 -9.15 2.01 -19.70
N ALA A 341 -10.27 1.83 -18.99
CA ALA A 341 -10.49 0.70 -18.11
C ALA A 341 -10.88 -0.56 -18.90
N PHE A 342 -10.59 -1.73 -18.34
CA PHE A 342 -11.10 -3.01 -18.85
C PHE A 342 -12.46 -3.39 -18.22
N GLY A 343 -12.81 -2.76 -17.10
CA GLY A 343 -14.08 -2.93 -16.39
C GLY A 343 -13.92 -3.46 -14.96
N ILE A 344 -15.03 -3.88 -14.38
CA ILE A 344 -15.14 -4.35 -12.99
C ILE A 344 -15.97 -5.63 -12.86
N ILE A 345 -15.67 -6.41 -11.82
CA ILE A 345 -16.39 -7.63 -11.47
C ILE A 345 -16.56 -7.70 -9.94
N ASN A 346 -17.73 -8.11 -9.48
CA ASN A 346 -18.01 -8.52 -8.11
C ASN A 346 -18.81 -9.83 -8.14
N THR A 347 -18.21 -10.90 -7.65
CA THR A 347 -18.77 -12.26 -7.71
C THR A 347 -19.64 -12.62 -6.51
N SER A 348 -19.76 -11.73 -5.52
CA SER A 348 -20.61 -11.93 -4.35
C SER A 348 -22.03 -12.30 -4.79
N ASP A 349 -22.63 -13.30 -4.15
CA ASP A 349 -23.96 -13.80 -4.52
C ASP A 349 -25.06 -12.74 -4.44
N ALA A 350 -24.86 -11.72 -3.59
CA ALA A 350 -25.77 -10.59 -3.48
C ALA A 350 -25.75 -9.65 -4.71
N VAL A 351 -24.69 -9.67 -5.52
CA VAL A 351 -24.47 -8.69 -6.60
C VAL A 351 -24.32 -9.37 -7.97
N ARG A 352 -23.38 -10.32 -8.12
CA ARG A 352 -23.06 -11.02 -9.38
C ARG A 352 -22.82 -10.09 -10.58
N LEU A 353 -22.05 -9.03 -10.35
CA LEU A 353 -21.70 -8.01 -11.33
C LEU A 353 -20.52 -8.48 -12.21
N ASN A 354 -20.71 -8.55 -13.53
CA ASN A 354 -19.60 -8.63 -14.49
C ASN A 354 -19.74 -7.52 -15.55
N ALA A 355 -19.32 -6.30 -15.20
CA ALA A 355 -19.28 -5.16 -16.09
C ALA A 355 -17.88 -4.98 -16.69
N SER A 356 -17.39 -6.04 -17.36
CA SER A 356 -16.03 -6.07 -17.91
C SER A 356 -15.96 -6.71 -19.29
N LEU A 357 -14.79 -6.59 -19.92
CA LEU A 357 -14.46 -7.24 -21.18
C LEU A 357 -13.81 -8.63 -20.98
N ALA A 358 -13.93 -9.22 -19.78
CA ALA A 358 -13.38 -10.55 -19.51
C ALA A 358 -13.97 -11.58 -20.49
N PRO A 359 -13.14 -12.44 -21.10
CA PRO A 359 -13.62 -13.45 -22.04
C PRO A 359 -14.42 -14.56 -21.34
N GLU A 360 -14.07 -14.86 -20.08
CA GLU A 360 -14.70 -15.88 -19.25
C GLU A 360 -15.17 -15.24 -17.95
N SER A 361 -16.35 -15.63 -17.47
CA SER A 361 -16.86 -15.21 -16.16
C SER A 361 -16.05 -15.91 -15.06
N PRO A 362 -15.39 -15.18 -14.15
CA PRO A 362 -14.65 -15.80 -13.06
C PRO A 362 -15.60 -16.45 -12.07
N ARG A 363 -15.16 -17.55 -11.45
CA ARG A 363 -15.88 -18.17 -10.33
C ARG A 363 -15.82 -17.26 -9.10
N ALA A 364 -16.78 -17.42 -8.20
CA ALA A 364 -16.69 -16.80 -6.88
C ALA A 364 -15.52 -17.40 -6.07
N GLY A 365 -14.83 -16.56 -5.33
CA GLY A 365 -13.68 -16.90 -4.49
C GLY A 365 -13.32 -15.74 -3.58
N ARG A 366 -12.13 -15.78 -2.98
CA ARG A 366 -11.73 -14.85 -1.90
C ARG A 366 -10.56 -13.94 -2.25
N ILE A 367 -10.22 -13.88 -3.53
CA ILE A 367 -9.12 -13.08 -4.07
C ILE A 367 -9.68 -11.79 -4.65
N GLY A 368 -9.25 -10.66 -4.10
CA GLY A 368 -9.45 -9.33 -4.68
C GLY A 368 -8.32 -9.01 -5.65
N LEU A 369 -8.62 -8.53 -6.85
CA LEU A 369 -7.62 -8.21 -7.87
C LEU A 369 -7.75 -6.77 -8.38
N PHE A 370 -6.69 -6.00 -8.26
CA PHE A 370 -6.55 -4.66 -8.82
C PHE A 370 -5.43 -4.62 -9.86
N THR A 371 -5.72 -4.05 -11.03
CA THR A 371 -4.72 -3.86 -12.08
C THR A 371 -4.84 -2.47 -12.72
N GLN A 372 -3.69 -1.89 -13.06
CA GLN A 372 -3.60 -0.68 -13.89
C GLN A 372 -3.50 -1.02 -15.40
N SER A 373 -3.28 -2.29 -15.75
CA SER A 373 -3.18 -2.76 -17.13
C SER A 373 -4.28 -3.78 -17.45
N GLY A 374 -5.05 -3.51 -18.51
CA GLY A 374 -6.10 -4.43 -18.99
C GLY A 374 -5.53 -5.76 -19.46
N ALA A 375 -4.42 -5.76 -20.22
CA ALA A 375 -3.78 -6.98 -20.72
C ALA A 375 -3.25 -7.86 -19.58
N ILE A 376 -2.65 -7.27 -18.55
CA ILE A 376 -2.23 -8.00 -17.36
C ILE A 376 -3.44 -8.50 -16.57
N GLY A 377 -4.51 -7.71 -16.48
CA GLY A 377 -5.79 -8.15 -15.93
C GLY A 377 -6.28 -9.44 -16.57
N ILE A 378 -6.36 -9.49 -17.90
CA ILE A 378 -6.73 -10.70 -18.65
C ILE A 378 -5.81 -11.86 -18.31
N ALA A 379 -4.49 -11.66 -18.33
CA ALA A 379 -3.52 -12.71 -18.06
C ALA A 379 -3.69 -13.32 -16.66
N VAL A 380 -3.95 -12.48 -15.64
CA VAL A 380 -4.21 -12.92 -14.26
C VAL A 380 -5.55 -13.65 -14.16
N LEU A 381 -6.62 -13.07 -14.73
CA LEU A 381 -7.96 -13.68 -14.73
C LEU A 381 -7.93 -15.07 -15.35
N SER A 382 -7.33 -15.21 -16.54
CA SER A 382 -7.17 -16.51 -17.19
C SER A 382 -6.25 -17.45 -16.41
N GLY A 383 -5.21 -16.92 -15.76
CA GLY A 383 -4.32 -17.69 -14.89
C GLY A 383 -5.03 -18.30 -13.69
N LEU A 384 -5.90 -17.52 -13.03
CA LEU A 384 -6.74 -17.97 -11.92
C LEU A 384 -7.80 -18.97 -12.41
N HIS A 385 -8.49 -18.66 -13.52
CA HIS A 385 -9.52 -19.52 -14.09
C HIS A 385 -8.98 -20.92 -14.43
N ARG A 386 -7.84 -21.02 -15.13
CA ARG A 386 -7.22 -22.32 -15.47
C ARG A 386 -6.86 -23.16 -14.25
N ARG A 387 -6.64 -22.52 -13.10
CA ARG A 387 -6.36 -23.16 -11.82
C ARG A 387 -7.59 -23.29 -10.93
N GLY A 388 -8.77 -23.11 -11.52
CA GLY A 388 -10.08 -23.21 -10.89
C GLY A 388 -10.37 -22.17 -9.81
N ALA A 389 -9.46 -21.23 -9.55
CA ALA A 389 -9.58 -20.24 -8.49
C ALA A 389 -10.58 -19.15 -8.84
N GLY A 390 -11.33 -18.73 -7.82
CA GLY A 390 -12.32 -17.67 -7.94
C GLY A 390 -11.81 -16.33 -7.43
N LEU A 391 -12.55 -15.28 -7.77
CA LEU A 391 -12.32 -13.92 -7.32
C LEU A 391 -13.45 -13.51 -6.38
N SER A 392 -13.19 -12.58 -5.47
CA SER A 392 -14.23 -11.81 -4.80
C SER A 392 -14.58 -10.60 -5.68
N THR A 393 -13.56 -9.82 -6.03
CA THR A 393 -13.67 -8.58 -6.80
C THR A 393 -12.52 -8.44 -7.78
N PHE A 394 -12.78 -7.88 -8.96
CA PHE A 394 -11.75 -7.53 -9.94
C PHE A 394 -11.97 -6.13 -10.49
N ILE A 395 -10.89 -5.38 -10.59
CA ILE A 395 -10.90 -3.99 -11.05
C ILE A 395 -9.71 -3.72 -11.96
N SER A 396 -10.01 -3.20 -13.14
CA SER A 396 -9.01 -2.59 -14.02
C SER A 396 -9.17 -1.08 -14.02
N ALA A 397 -8.28 -0.38 -13.33
CA ALA A 397 -8.34 1.08 -13.20
C ALA A 397 -7.91 1.84 -14.46
N GLY A 398 -7.27 1.18 -15.43
CA GLY A 398 -6.72 1.83 -16.62
C GLY A 398 -5.75 2.95 -16.23
N ASN A 399 -5.98 4.14 -16.77
CA ASN A 399 -5.16 5.32 -16.47
C ASN A 399 -5.21 5.76 -14.99
N ARG A 400 -6.17 5.25 -14.20
CA ARG A 400 -6.33 5.56 -12.77
C ARG A 400 -6.47 7.07 -12.54
N ALA A 401 -7.43 7.69 -13.22
CA ALA A 401 -7.63 9.13 -13.16
C ALA A 401 -8.35 9.60 -11.90
N ASP A 402 -9.04 8.72 -11.18
CA ASP A 402 -9.74 9.06 -9.95
C ASP A 402 -9.59 7.96 -8.89
N ILE A 403 -10.30 6.84 -9.03
CA ILE A 403 -10.17 5.70 -8.12
C ILE A 403 -8.80 5.02 -8.27
N SER A 404 -8.16 4.68 -7.15
CA SER A 404 -6.81 4.12 -7.09
C SER A 404 -6.74 2.83 -6.27
N GLY A 405 -5.57 2.17 -6.30
CA GLY A 405 -5.31 1.00 -5.45
C GLY A 405 -5.37 1.32 -3.95
N ASN A 406 -5.17 2.59 -3.56
CA ASN A 406 -5.33 3.01 -2.17
C ASN A 406 -6.79 2.93 -1.72
N ASP A 407 -7.74 3.36 -2.57
CA ASP A 407 -9.17 3.25 -2.28
C ASP A 407 -9.57 1.77 -2.11
N PHE A 408 -9.01 0.87 -2.94
CA PHE A 408 -9.27 -0.58 -2.84
C PHE A 408 -8.65 -1.23 -1.61
N LEU A 409 -7.45 -0.82 -1.17
CA LEU A 409 -6.90 -1.29 0.11
C LEU A 409 -7.78 -0.87 1.29
N GLN A 410 -8.47 0.28 1.21
CA GLN A 410 -9.41 0.73 2.24
C GLN A 410 -10.69 -0.12 2.23
N TYR A 411 -11.22 -0.43 1.04
CA TYR A 411 -12.38 -1.30 0.86
C TYR A 411 -12.10 -2.74 1.32
N TRP A 412 -11.03 -3.36 0.81
CA TRP A 412 -10.66 -4.73 1.16
C TRP A 412 -10.27 -4.92 2.62
N PHE A 413 -9.89 -3.85 3.33
CA PHE A 413 -9.67 -3.94 4.77
C PHE A 413 -10.93 -4.40 5.52
N GLU A 414 -12.11 -3.89 5.15
CA GLU A 414 -13.39 -4.22 5.79
C GLU A 414 -14.17 -5.35 5.08
N ASP A 415 -13.92 -5.56 3.77
CA ASP A 415 -14.69 -6.50 2.96
C ASP A 415 -14.52 -7.96 3.43
N GLN A 416 -15.59 -8.60 3.89
CA GLN A 416 -15.53 -9.97 4.41
C GLN A 416 -15.41 -11.03 3.31
N ASP A 417 -15.67 -10.68 2.05
CA ASP A 417 -15.57 -11.62 0.93
C ASP A 417 -14.13 -11.72 0.38
N THR A 418 -13.25 -10.79 0.74
CA THR A 418 -11.84 -10.76 0.30
C THR A 418 -10.88 -11.12 1.44
N ASP A 419 -10.08 -12.18 1.24
CA ASP A 419 -9.00 -12.58 2.14
C ASP A 419 -7.62 -12.19 1.65
N VAL A 420 -7.41 -12.19 0.32
CA VAL A 420 -6.12 -11.87 -0.30
C VAL A 420 -6.28 -10.76 -1.31
N ALA A 421 -5.43 -9.74 -1.22
CA ALA A 421 -5.39 -8.63 -2.16
C ALA A 421 -4.21 -8.79 -3.13
N LEU A 422 -4.50 -8.93 -4.42
CA LEU A 422 -3.52 -8.94 -5.51
C LEU A 422 -3.53 -7.59 -6.22
N LEU A 423 -2.38 -6.92 -6.30
CA LEU A 423 -2.26 -5.62 -6.95
C LEU A 423 -1.14 -5.63 -7.99
N TYR A 424 -1.51 -5.42 -9.26
CA TYR A 424 -0.57 -5.03 -10.30
C TYR A 424 -0.53 -3.50 -10.39
N LEU A 425 0.61 -2.93 -10.02
CA LEU A 425 0.81 -1.48 -9.94
C LEU A 425 1.92 -1.06 -10.90
N GLU A 426 1.62 -0.13 -11.81
CA GLU A 426 2.62 0.63 -12.58
C GLU A 426 3.07 1.86 -11.80
N SER A 427 2.20 2.40 -10.95
CA SER A 427 2.52 3.47 -9.99
C SER A 427 1.71 3.36 -8.70
N LEU A 428 2.32 3.80 -7.59
CA LEU A 428 1.75 3.79 -6.23
C LEU A 428 0.86 5.01 -5.94
N GLY A 429 0.86 6.04 -6.80
CA GLY A 429 0.13 7.28 -6.53
C GLY A 429 0.79 8.09 -5.41
N ASN A 430 0.27 7.96 -4.19
CA ASN A 430 0.83 8.52 -2.96
C ASN A 430 1.46 7.36 -2.16
N PRO A 431 2.79 7.14 -2.24
CA PRO A 431 3.44 6.02 -1.58
C PRO A 431 3.37 6.05 -0.05
N ARG A 432 3.31 7.23 0.59
CA ARG A 432 3.10 7.34 2.04
C ARG A 432 1.74 6.77 2.44
N LYS A 433 0.66 7.25 1.79
CA LYS A 433 -0.69 6.72 1.98
C LYS A 433 -0.73 5.24 1.63
N PHE A 434 -0.14 4.82 0.51
CA PHE A 434 -0.06 3.41 0.12
C PHE A 434 0.59 2.54 1.20
N THR A 435 1.78 2.92 1.69
CA THR A 435 2.52 2.15 2.69
C THR A 435 1.74 2.05 4.00
N ARG A 436 1.13 3.15 4.47
CA ARG A 436 0.26 3.17 5.65
C ARG A 436 -0.94 2.23 5.49
N LEU A 437 -1.63 2.30 4.36
CA LEU A 437 -2.81 1.47 4.07
C LEU A 437 -2.41 0.00 3.90
N ALA A 438 -1.34 -0.26 3.16
CA ALA A 438 -0.81 -1.60 2.94
C ALA A 438 -0.39 -2.26 4.26
N ARG A 439 0.30 -1.55 5.16
CA ARG A 439 0.66 -2.07 6.50
C ARG A 439 -0.57 -2.45 7.32
N ARG A 440 -1.59 -1.58 7.34
CA ARG A 440 -2.83 -1.84 8.05
C ARG A 440 -3.57 -3.06 7.47
N THR A 441 -3.67 -3.15 6.14
CA THR A 441 -4.33 -4.26 5.47
C THR A 441 -3.53 -5.56 5.60
N ALA A 442 -2.22 -5.52 5.40
CA ALA A 442 -1.30 -6.65 5.55
C ALA A 442 -1.32 -7.27 6.96
N ALA A 443 -1.59 -6.48 8.01
CA ALA A 443 -1.71 -7.00 9.37
C ALA A 443 -2.86 -8.02 9.54
N VAL A 444 -3.90 -7.91 8.70
CA VAL A 444 -5.10 -8.78 8.75
C VAL A 444 -5.24 -9.68 7.53
N LYS A 445 -4.81 -9.24 6.35
CA LYS A 445 -5.02 -9.88 5.04
C LYS A 445 -3.78 -9.77 4.16
N PRO A 446 -3.27 -10.86 3.56
CA PRO A 446 -2.10 -10.79 2.68
C PRO A 446 -2.28 -9.81 1.51
N VAL A 447 -1.27 -8.98 1.28
CA VAL A 447 -1.22 -8.01 0.16
C VAL A 447 -0.06 -8.41 -0.76
N VAL A 448 -0.36 -8.92 -1.94
CA VAL A 448 0.64 -9.34 -2.94
C VAL A 448 0.72 -8.29 -4.04
N VAL A 449 1.92 -7.79 -4.32
CA VAL A 449 2.14 -6.72 -5.30
C VAL A 449 3.11 -7.15 -6.38
N VAL A 450 2.72 -6.92 -7.63
CA VAL A 450 3.64 -6.88 -8.78
C VAL A 450 3.79 -5.43 -9.21
N LYS A 451 5.02 -4.92 -9.12
CA LYS A 451 5.36 -3.59 -9.63
C LYS A 451 5.81 -3.71 -11.10
N GLY A 452 5.05 -3.10 -12.02
CA GLY A 452 5.44 -2.92 -13.42
C GLY A 452 6.45 -1.77 -13.60
N ALA A 453 7.04 -1.65 -14.79
CA ALA A 453 7.91 -0.54 -15.20
C ALA A 453 9.09 -0.23 -14.22
N ARG A 454 9.76 -1.27 -13.73
CA ARG A 454 10.80 -1.18 -12.67
C ARG A 454 12.05 -0.40 -13.08
N HIS A 455 12.38 -0.42 -14.37
CA HIS A 455 13.62 0.12 -14.91
C HIS A 455 13.38 1.27 -15.91
N SER A 456 12.14 1.69 -16.12
CA SER A 456 11.83 2.66 -17.18
C SER A 456 12.28 4.08 -16.83
N GLY A 457 12.49 4.39 -15.53
CA GLY A 457 12.82 5.74 -15.05
C GLY A 457 11.80 6.81 -15.44
N SER A 458 10.66 6.40 -16.01
CA SER A 458 9.68 7.25 -16.67
C SER A 458 8.29 7.01 -16.08
N MET A 459 7.47 8.07 -16.06
CA MET A 459 6.07 7.95 -15.66
C MET A 459 5.36 6.98 -16.61
N PRO A 460 4.66 5.96 -16.09
CA PRO A 460 3.84 5.10 -16.93
C PRO A 460 2.83 5.95 -17.71
N PRO A 461 2.63 5.72 -19.03
CA PRO A 461 1.68 6.48 -19.84
C PRO A 461 0.31 6.51 -19.18
N GLY A 462 -0.34 7.68 -19.13
CA GLY A 462 -1.66 7.83 -18.51
C GLY A 462 -1.67 8.20 -17.02
N HIS A 463 -0.59 7.97 -16.28
CA HIS A 463 -0.51 8.24 -14.84
C HIS A 463 0.11 9.61 -14.54
N ALA A 464 -0.56 10.41 -13.71
CA ALA A 464 -0.01 11.65 -13.16
C ALA A 464 0.46 11.38 -11.71
N VAL A 465 1.77 11.12 -11.55
CA VAL A 465 2.39 10.88 -10.24
C VAL A 465 3.76 11.56 -10.16
N PRO A 466 4.20 12.01 -8.97
CA PRO A 466 5.59 12.43 -8.78
C PRO A 466 6.53 11.28 -9.15
N VAL A 467 7.56 11.57 -9.95
CA VAL A 467 8.61 10.58 -10.24
C VAL A 467 9.45 10.41 -8.98
N SER A 468 9.39 9.22 -8.38
CA SER A 468 10.27 8.83 -7.27
C SER A 468 11.72 8.87 -7.75
N ARG A 469 12.59 9.55 -6.99
CA ARG A 469 14.04 9.54 -7.23
C ARG A 469 14.75 8.44 -6.47
N ILE A 470 14.02 7.71 -5.63
CA ILE A 470 14.53 6.60 -4.84
C ILE A 470 14.72 5.36 -5.75
N PRO A 471 15.83 4.60 -5.59
CA PRO A 471 16.02 3.29 -6.24
C PRO A 471 14.88 2.29 -5.99
N ASP A 472 14.57 1.45 -6.98
CA ASP A 472 13.52 0.41 -6.86
C ASP A 472 13.81 -0.60 -5.75
N ALA A 473 15.09 -0.85 -5.43
CA ALA A 473 15.49 -1.69 -4.30
C ALA A 473 14.99 -1.13 -2.96
N THR A 474 15.09 0.19 -2.76
CA THR A 474 14.55 0.86 -1.57
C THR A 474 13.02 0.79 -1.54
N VAL A 475 12.35 1.06 -2.67
CA VAL A 475 10.88 0.92 -2.75
C VAL A 475 10.44 -0.51 -2.42
N SER A 476 11.19 -1.52 -2.89
CA SER A 476 10.98 -2.93 -2.54
C SER A 476 11.11 -3.17 -1.04
N ALA A 477 12.14 -2.62 -0.41
CA ALA A 477 12.37 -2.76 1.03
C ALA A 477 11.24 -2.12 1.85
N LEU A 478 10.82 -0.91 1.47
CA LEU A 478 9.72 -0.20 2.12
C LEU A 478 8.38 -0.96 2.00
N MET A 479 8.09 -1.55 0.84
CA MET A 479 6.92 -2.42 0.66
C MET A 479 6.98 -3.65 1.58
N ARG A 480 8.11 -4.35 1.63
CA ARG A 480 8.27 -5.53 2.50
C ARG A 480 8.09 -5.18 3.98
N GLN A 481 8.58 -4.02 4.41
CA GLN A 481 8.35 -3.51 5.78
C GLN A 481 6.89 -3.21 6.08
N ALA A 482 6.13 -2.78 5.07
CA ALA A 482 4.69 -2.63 5.15
C ALA A 482 3.94 -3.98 5.11
N GLY A 483 4.64 -5.12 5.11
CA GLY A 483 4.02 -6.45 5.05
C GLY A 483 3.53 -6.84 3.66
N VAL A 484 3.90 -6.08 2.63
CA VAL A 484 3.57 -6.39 1.23
C VAL A 484 4.47 -7.51 0.74
N ILE A 485 3.84 -8.55 0.20
CA ILE A 485 4.49 -9.65 -0.50
C ILE A 485 4.77 -9.19 -1.93
N ARG A 486 5.97 -8.65 -2.15
CA ARG A 486 6.40 -8.17 -3.47
C ARG A 486 6.99 -9.32 -4.28
N VAL A 487 6.36 -9.63 -5.42
CA VAL A 487 6.80 -10.67 -6.35
C VAL A 487 7.24 -10.09 -7.69
N ASP A 488 7.99 -10.86 -8.47
CA ASP A 488 8.64 -10.38 -9.69
C ASP A 488 7.76 -10.50 -10.92
N THR A 489 6.92 -11.53 -10.96
CA THR A 489 6.11 -11.87 -12.12
C THR A 489 4.63 -12.00 -11.79
N VAL A 490 3.78 -11.80 -12.80
CA VAL A 490 2.34 -12.06 -12.71
C VAL A 490 2.06 -13.53 -12.34
N THR A 491 2.90 -14.42 -12.85
CA THR A 491 2.87 -15.85 -12.55
C THR A 491 3.07 -16.12 -11.06
N GLU A 492 4.09 -15.51 -10.44
CA GLU A 492 4.35 -15.60 -9.00
C GLU A 492 3.23 -14.98 -8.17
N MET A 493 2.59 -13.90 -8.64
CA MET A 493 1.45 -13.28 -7.96
C MET A 493 0.26 -14.23 -7.87
N VAL A 494 -0.05 -14.93 -8.98
CA VAL A 494 -1.07 -15.98 -8.97
C VAL A 494 -0.65 -17.13 -8.05
N ASP A 495 0.59 -17.59 -8.14
CA ASP A 495 1.11 -18.70 -7.33
C ASP A 495 1.02 -18.43 -5.82
N ALA A 496 1.47 -17.26 -5.38
CA ALA A 496 1.39 -16.84 -3.98
C ALA A 496 -0.07 -16.57 -3.56
N GLY A 497 -0.85 -15.91 -4.42
CA GLY A 497 -2.25 -15.60 -4.16
C GLY A 497 -3.10 -16.84 -3.90
N LEU A 498 -2.90 -17.91 -4.68
CA LEU A 498 -3.58 -19.19 -4.49
C LEU A 498 -3.26 -19.83 -3.15
N LEU A 499 -1.97 -19.92 -2.79
CA LEU A 499 -1.55 -20.49 -1.52
C LEU A 499 -2.14 -19.70 -0.34
N LEU A 500 -2.04 -18.38 -0.39
CA LEU A 500 -2.48 -17.49 0.70
C LEU A 500 -4.00 -17.46 0.87
N ALA A 501 -4.77 -17.69 -0.20
CA ALA A 501 -6.22 -17.67 -0.17
C ALA A 501 -6.82 -18.98 0.35
N ASP A 502 -6.14 -20.10 0.11
CA ASP A 502 -6.68 -21.44 0.34
C ASP A 502 -5.95 -22.24 1.43
N GLN A 503 -4.81 -21.78 1.95
CA GLN A 503 -4.03 -22.51 2.97
C GLN A 503 -3.75 -21.66 4.22
N PRO A 504 -3.64 -22.28 5.42
CA PRO A 504 -3.26 -21.58 6.63
C PRO A 504 -1.81 -21.07 6.56
N LEU A 505 -1.52 -19.99 7.28
CA LEU A 505 -0.15 -19.45 7.34
C LEU A 505 0.78 -20.40 8.10
N PRO A 506 2.00 -20.66 7.57
CA PRO A 506 2.96 -21.53 8.23
C PRO A 506 3.47 -20.93 9.55
N ALA A 507 3.62 -21.79 10.57
CA ALA A 507 4.18 -21.39 11.85
C ALA A 507 5.67 -21.01 11.76
N GLY A 508 6.39 -21.58 10.80
CA GLY A 508 7.82 -21.39 10.61
C GLY A 508 8.32 -21.94 9.27
N PRO A 509 9.65 -21.97 9.06
CA PRO A 509 10.25 -22.33 7.79
C PRO A 509 10.48 -23.84 7.60
N ARG A 510 10.03 -24.71 8.52
CA ARG A 510 10.35 -26.15 8.48
C ARG A 510 9.40 -26.88 7.52
N VAL A 511 9.94 -27.55 6.51
CA VAL A 511 9.15 -28.17 5.43
C VAL A 511 9.34 -29.68 5.40
N ALA A 512 8.25 -30.44 5.39
CA ALA A 512 8.27 -31.86 5.04
C ALA A 512 8.04 -32.02 3.53
N ILE A 513 8.84 -32.88 2.89
CA ILE A 513 8.69 -33.20 1.46
C ILE A 513 8.38 -34.69 1.38
N LEU A 514 7.30 -35.05 0.69
CA LEU A 514 6.92 -36.45 0.47
C LEU A 514 6.42 -36.64 -0.96
N GLY A 515 6.68 -37.80 -1.56
CA GLY A 515 6.18 -38.09 -2.90
C GLY A 515 6.73 -39.36 -3.51
N ASN A 516 6.26 -39.68 -4.72
CA ASN A 516 6.59 -40.93 -5.42
C ASN A 516 7.76 -40.79 -6.42
N SER A 517 8.56 -39.73 -6.29
CA SER A 517 9.72 -39.46 -7.14
C SER A 517 10.86 -38.86 -6.33
N GLU A 518 11.95 -39.62 -6.18
CA GLU A 518 13.17 -39.18 -5.50
C GLU A 518 13.74 -37.91 -6.13
N SER A 519 13.90 -37.89 -7.47
CA SER A 519 14.47 -36.74 -8.19
C SER A 519 13.66 -35.46 -7.98
N LEU A 520 12.33 -35.53 -8.02
CA LEU A 520 11.47 -34.37 -7.79
C LEU A 520 11.49 -33.93 -6.31
N GLY A 521 11.61 -34.88 -5.39
CA GLY A 521 11.85 -34.62 -3.98
C GLY A 521 13.16 -33.87 -3.72
N LEU A 522 14.26 -34.27 -4.37
CA LEU A 522 15.57 -33.60 -4.28
C LEU A 522 15.54 -32.19 -4.88
N LEU A 523 14.92 -32.01 -6.05
CA LEU A 523 14.76 -30.67 -6.64
C LEU A 523 13.95 -29.74 -5.71
N THR A 524 12.91 -30.27 -5.08
CA THR A 524 12.12 -29.52 -4.09
C THR A 524 12.95 -29.17 -2.87
N TYR A 525 13.79 -30.09 -2.40
CA TYR A 525 14.70 -29.87 -1.28
C TYR A 525 15.72 -28.76 -1.56
N ASP A 526 16.37 -28.77 -2.72
CA ASP A 526 17.33 -27.74 -3.13
C ASP A 526 16.68 -26.38 -3.33
N ALA A 527 15.47 -26.35 -3.91
CA ALA A 527 14.67 -25.13 -4.02
C ALA A 527 14.33 -24.57 -2.62
N CYS A 528 13.94 -25.42 -1.67
CA CYS A 528 13.66 -25.00 -0.29
C CYS A 528 14.88 -24.34 0.36
N LEU A 529 16.07 -24.93 0.23
CA LEU A 529 17.30 -24.34 0.78
C LEU A 529 17.62 -22.99 0.12
N THR A 530 17.44 -22.89 -1.20
CA THR A 530 17.66 -21.67 -1.98
C THR A 530 16.79 -20.51 -1.51
N GLU A 531 15.53 -20.79 -1.19
CA GLU A 531 14.55 -19.80 -0.70
C GLU A 531 14.62 -19.56 0.82
N GLY A 532 15.60 -20.18 1.50
CA GLY A 532 15.84 -20.01 2.94
C GLY A 532 14.87 -20.79 3.84
N LEU A 533 14.14 -21.77 3.29
CA LEU A 533 13.36 -22.73 4.06
C LEU A 533 14.26 -23.81 4.66
N ARG A 534 13.72 -24.58 5.61
CA ARG A 534 14.42 -25.67 6.31
C ARG A 534 13.74 -27.00 5.99
N PRO A 535 14.03 -27.60 4.82
CA PRO A 535 13.43 -28.87 4.43
C PRO A 535 14.01 -30.02 5.26
N ARG A 536 13.17 -31.01 5.56
CA ARG A 536 13.61 -32.33 6.04
C ARG A 536 14.02 -33.20 4.85
N PRO A 537 14.81 -34.28 5.07
CA PRO A 537 15.09 -35.25 4.02
C PRO A 537 13.79 -35.71 3.34
N PRO A 538 13.70 -35.68 2.00
CA PRO A 538 12.49 -36.10 1.29
C PRO A 538 12.10 -37.54 1.63
N ARG A 539 10.82 -37.78 1.90
CA ARG A 539 10.25 -39.12 2.06
C ARG A 539 9.84 -39.65 0.69
N ASP A 540 10.66 -40.52 0.12
CA ASP A 540 10.32 -41.23 -1.10
C ASP A 540 9.32 -42.36 -0.80
N LEU A 541 8.15 -42.29 -1.44
CA LEU A 541 7.09 -43.29 -1.38
C LEU A 541 7.24 -44.36 -2.46
N THR A 542 8.26 -44.25 -3.31
CA THR A 542 8.51 -45.06 -4.51
C THR A 542 7.48 -44.82 -5.62
N THR A 543 7.85 -45.14 -6.86
CA THR A 543 7.00 -44.93 -8.06
C THR A 543 5.71 -45.76 -8.06
N ALA A 544 5.61 -46.80 -7.22
CA ALA A 544 4.43 -47.65 -7.06
C ALA A 544 3.39 -47.06 -6.09
N ALA A 545 3.66 -45.93 -5.44
CA ALA A 545 2.75 -45.34 -4.47
C ALA A 545 1.44 -44.86 -5.11
N GLY A 546 0.36 -45.60 -4.85
CA GLY A 546 -1.01 -45.15 -5.11
C GLY A 546 -1.57 -44.17 -4.07
N PRO A 547 -2.81 -43.67 -4.26
CA PRO A 547 -3.46 -42.63 -3.44
C PRO A 547 -3.50 -42.90 -1.93
N GLY A 548 -3.70 -44.16 -1.50
CA GLY A 548 -3.72 -44.52 -0.07
C GLY A 548 -2.40 -44.23 0.64
N HIS A 549 -1.26 -44.52 -0.02
CA HIS A 549 0.07 -44.23 0.52
C HIS A 549 0.29 -42.72 0.69
N PHE A 550 -0.18 -41.91 -0.27
CA PHE A 550 -0.12 -40.45 -0.18
C PHE A 550 -0.96 -39.90 0.98
N ARG A 551 -2.19 -40.39 1.16
CA ARG A 551 -3.05 -40.00 2.28
C ARG A 551 -2.37 -40.27 3.62
N ASP A 552 -1.88 -41.49 3.81
CA ASP A 552 -1.31 -41.91 5.10
C ASP A 552 -0.01 -41.14 5.39
N ALA A 553 0.85 -40.97 4.39
CA ALA A 553 2.09 -40.18 4.52
C ALA A 553 1.83 -38.69 4.79
N LEU A 554 0.83 -38.10 4.13
CA LEU A 554 0.43 -36.70 4.38
C LEU A 554 -0.16 -36.53 5.78
N ALA A 555 -1.02 -37.45 6.24
CA ALA A 555 -1.57 -37.41 7.58
C ALA A 555 -0.47 -37.48 8.67
N GLU A 556 0.53 -38.34 8.49
CA GLU A 556 1.70 -38.43 9.37
C GLU A 556 2.52 -37.13 9.38
N ALA A 557 2.80 -36.56 8.20
CA ALA A 557 3.53 -35.30 8.09
C ALA A 557 2.76 -34.13 8.72
N LEU A 558 1.44 -34.07 8.57
CA LEU A 558 0.60 -33.04 9.19
C LEU A 558 0.59 -33.17 10.72
N ALA A 559 0.62 -34.38 11.27
CA ALA A 559 0.70 -34.63 12.70
C ALA A 559 2.08 -34.30 13.33
N ASP A 560 3.16 -34.34 12.54
CA ASP A 560 4.53 -34.18 13.04
C ASP A 560 4.87 -32.74 13.44
N GLN A 561 5.09 -32.47 14.73
CA GLN A 561 5.40 -31.12 15.24
C GLN A 561 6.78 -30.55 14.82
N THR A 562 7.59 -31.35 14.13
CA THR A 562 8.90 -30.93 13.60
C THR A 562 8.81 -30.21 12.25
N CYS A 563 7.65 -30.22 11.57
CA CYS A 563 7.42 -29.45 10.34
C CYS A 563 6.26 -28.46 10.48
N ASP A 564 6.35 -27.36 9.74
CA ASP A 564 5.39 -26.26 9.71
C ASP A 564 4.56 -26.24 8.42
N ALA A 565 5.01 -26.95 7.38
CA ALA A 565 4.38 -27.04 6.07
C ALA A 565 4.73 -28.39 5.39
N VAL A 566 3.90 -28.81 4.42
CA VAL A 566 4.12 -30.04 3.65
C VAL A 566 4.08 -29.75 2.15
N ILE A 567 5.09 -30.22 1.41
CA ILE A 567 5.08 -30.25 -0.05
C ILE A 567 4.96 -31.71 -0.51
N VAL A 568 3.92 -31.99 -1.28
CA VAL A 568 3.67 -33.29 -1.90
C VAL A 568 4.16 -33.26 -3.34
N THR A 569 5.09 -34.15 -3.71
CA THR A 569 5.55 -34.31 -5.10
C THR A 569 4.88 -35.52 -5.73
N ALA A 570 4.28 -35.34 -6.92
CA ALA A 570 3.50 -36.38 -7.58
C ALA A 570 3.84 -36.48 -9.06
N ILE A 571 4.15 -37.71 -9.48
CA ILE A 571 4.20 -38.14 -10.89
C ILE A 571 3.14 -39.22 -11.12
N PRO A 572 2.74 -39.49 -12.38
CA PRO A 572 1.85 -40.62 -12.67
C PRO A 572 2.43 -41.91 -12.09
N TRP A 573 1.59 -42.71 -11.42
CA TRP A 573 1.99 -44.04 -10.93
C TRP A 573 1.59 -45.10 -11.96
N VAL A 574 2.19 -46.29 -11.86
CA VAL A 574 1.83 -47.43 -12.70
C VAL A 574 0.87 -48.31 -11.92
N GLY A 575 -0.35 -48.52 -12.42
CA GLY A 575 -1.33 -49.41 -11.81
C GLY A 575 -0.93 -50.89 -11.89
N GLU A 576 -1.64 -51.76 -11.18
CA GLU A 576 -1.36 -53.21 -11.15
C GLU A 576 -1.41 -53.88 -12.54
N ASN A 577 -2.11 -53.26 -13.50
CA ASN A 577 -2.25 -53.73 -14.88
C ASN A 577 -1.19 -53.19 -15.85
N GLY A 578 -0.22 -52.38 -15.39
CA GLY A 578 0.86 -51.85 -16.23
C GLY A 578 0.49 -50.68 -17.15
N GLU A 579 -0.76 -50.21 -17.11
CA GLU A 579 -1.24 -49.00 -17.80
C GLU A 579 -1.32 -47.83 -16.80
N ALA A 580 -1.10 -46.60 -17.29
CA ALA A 580 -1.44 -45.39 -16.52
C ALA A 580 -2.97 -45.28 -16.47
N GLU A 581 -3.56 -45.32 -15.27
CA GLU A 581 -5.01 -45.40 -15.11
C GLU A 581 -5.67 -44.05 -15.47
N THR A 582 -6.77 -44.11 -16.23
CA THR A 582 -7.54 -42.89 -16.57
C THR A 582 -8.35 -42.46 -15.34
N GLY A 583 -8.05 -41.28 -14.78
CA GLY A 583 -8.71 -40.76 -13.57
C GLY A 583 -7.80 -40.61 -12.33
N ASP A 584 -6.52 -40.98 -12.43
CA ASP A 584 -5.52 -40.93 -11.36
C ASP A 584 -5.48 -39.60 -10.59
N GLY A 585 -5.56 -38.48 -11.31
CA GLY A 585 -5.55 -37.15 -10.68
C GLY A 585 -6.71 -36.91 -9.71
N GLU A 586 -7.91 -37.43 -9.98
CA GLU A 586 -9.09 -37.21 -9.14
C GLU A 586 -9.06 -38.03 -7.85
N VAL A 587 -8.65 -39.29 -7.96
CA VAL A 587 -8.54 -40.21 -6.82
C VAL A 587 -7.42 -39.77 -5.88
N LEU A 588 -6.26 -39.38 -6.43
CA LEU A 588 -5.18 -38.81 -5.63
C LEU A 588 -5.61 -37.48 -4.98
N ALA A 589 -6.31 -36.61 -5.71
CA ALA A 589 -6.84 -35.37 -5.13
C ALA A 589 -7.79 -35.62 -3.95
N ALA A 590 -8.66 -36.63 -4.04
CA ALA A 590 -9.56 -37.00 -2.96
C ALA A 590 -8.80 -37.50 -1.72
N ALA A 591 -7.80 -38.36 -1.93
CA ALA A 591 -6.96 -38.90 -0.86
C ALA A 591 -6.15 -37.80 -0.14
N LEU A 592 -5.56 -36.85 -0.88
CA LEU A 592 -4.84 -35.72 -0.29
C LEU A 592 -5.77 -34.80 0.50
N ARG A 593 -6.99 -34.54 0.01
CA ARG A 593 -7.99 -33.75 0.74
C ARG A 593 -8.45 -34.43 2.02
N GLU A 594 -8.67 -35.74 1.99
CA GLU A 594 -9.06 -36.53 3.18
C GLU A 594 -8.01 -36.39 4.30
N ALA A 595 -6.72 -36.51 3.95
CA ALA A 595 -5.63 -36.31 4.90
C ALA A 595 -5.54 -34.86 5.40
N ALA A 596 -5.66 -33.86 4.51
CA ALA A 596 -5.60 -32.45 4.89
C ALA A 596 -6.77 -32.02 5.80
N ALA A 597 -7.97 -32.57 5.59
CA ALA A 597 -9.15 -32.26 6.38
C ALA A 597 -9.14 -32.92 7.78
N SER A 598 -8.43 -34.03 7.95
CA SER A 598 -8.34 -34.78 9.21
C SER A 598 -7.12 -34.41 10.07
N GLY A 599 -6.08 -33.83 9.46
CA GLY A 599 -4.85 -33.44 10.14
C GLY A 599 -4.87 -32.03 10.77
N PRO A 600 -3.85 -31.69 11.58
CA PRO A 600 -3.63 -30.32 12.06
C PRO A 600 -3.51 -29.32 10.90
N ALA A 601 -4.00 -28.09 11.11
CA ALA A 601 -3.94 -27.04 10.10
C ALA A 601 -2.50 -26.58 9.83
N LYS A 602 -1.88 -27.16 8.80
CA LYS A 602 -0.61 -26.72 8.20
C LYS A 602 -0.79 -26.54 6.70
N PRO A 603 -0.09 -25.59 6.06
CA PRO A 603 -0.16 -25.42 4.63
C PRO A 603 0.37 -26.65 3.88
N VAL A 604 -0.40 -27.10 2.90
CA VAL A 604 -0.07 -28.17 1.97
C VAL A 604 -0.01 -27.60 0.55
N ALA A 605 1.06 -27.93 -0.18
CA ALA A 605 1.19 -27.61 -1.61
C ALA A 605 1.55 -28.88 -2.39
N VAL A 606 1.04 -28.99 -3.62
CA VAL A 606 1.33 -30.13 -4.51
C VAL A 606 2.20 -29.66 -5.67
N VAL A 607 3.27 -30.39 -5.95
CA VAL A 607 4.09 -30.26 -7.15
C VAL A 607 3.78 -31.46 -8.04
N HIS A 608 3.37 -31.22 -9.28
CA HIS A 608 3.00 -32.29 -10.20
C HIS A 608 3.71 -32.17 -11.54
N VAL A 609 3.99 -33.31 -12.18
CA VAL A 609 4.55 -33.41 -13.53
C VAL A 609 3.63 -34.27 -14.38
N GLU A 610 3.23 -33.79 -15.57
CA GLU A 610 2.33 -34.49 -16.52
C GLU A 610 0.96 -34.97 -15.94
N MET A 611 0.54 -34.45 -14.78
CA MET A 611 -0.77 -34.74 -14.16
C MET A 611 -1.71 -33.53 -14.20
N GLY A 612 -2.00 -32.99 -15.39
CA GLY A 612 -2.86 -31.80 -15.53
C GLY A 612 -4.26 -31.95 -14.90
N GLY A 613 -4.82 -33.17 -14.92
CA GLY A 613 -6.10 -33.51 -14.28
C GLY A 613 -6.06 -33.39 -12.75
N LEU A 614 -4.92 -33.66 -12.11
CA LEU A 614 -4.74 -33.53 -10.66
C LEU A 614 -4.92 -32.08 -10.20
N ALA A 615 -4.31 -31.13 -10.92
CA ALA A 615 -4.45 -29.71 -10.61
C ALA A 615 -5.91 -29.24 -10.74
N HIS A 616 -6.64 -29.70 -11.76
CA HIS A 616 -8.06 -29.39 -11.92
C HIS A 616 -8.91 -30.01 -10.81
N ALA A 617 -8.65 -31.27 -10.46
CA ALA A 617 -9.38 -32.00 -9.42
C ALA A 617 -9.17 -31.40 -8.02
N LEU A 618 -7.94 -30.98 -7.70
CA LEU A 618 -7.62 -30.27 -6.45
C LEU A 618 -8.31 -28.90 -6.39
N ALA A 619 -8.47 -28.24 -7.55
CA ALA A 619 -9.14 -26.94 -7.65
C ALA A 619 -10.69 -27.01 -7.69
N ALA A 620 -11.29 -28.12 -8.11
CA ALA A 620 -12.75 -28.24 -8.30
C ALA A 620 -13.55 -28.49 -7.00
N ALA A 621 -12.92 -29.05 -5.98
CA ALA A 621 -13.57 -29.71 -4.83
C ALA A 621 -14.21 -28.79 -3.76
N SER A 622 -14.63 -27.58 -4.11
CA SER A 622 -15.39 -26.70 -3.19
C SER A 622 -16.74 -26.24 -3.74
N SER A 623 -17.18 -26.75 -4.90
CA SER A 623 -18.53 -26.49 -5.39
C SER A 623 -19.51 -27.52 -4.82
N THR A 624 -20.18 -27.19 -3.72
CA THR A 624 -21.44 -27.86 -3.34
C THR A 624 -22.65 -27.30 -4.10
N ALA A 625 -22.46 -26.58 -5.20
CA ALA A 625 -23.54 -26.31 -6.14
C ALA A 625 -23.78 -27.57 -6.98
N ALA A 626 -25.01 -28.09 -6.92
CA ALA A 626 -25.47 -29.17 -7.78
C ALA A 626 -25.23 -28.79 -9.26
N PRO A 627 -24.83 -29.74 -10.13
CA PRO A 627 -24.79 -29.49 -11.56
C PRO A 627 -26.17 -29.00 -12.03
N PRO A 628 -26.28 -28.08 -13.01
CA PRO A 628 -27.54 -27.85 -13.69
C PRO A 628 -27.97 -29.20 -14.25
N GLY A 629 -29.11 -29.73 -13.78
CA GLY A 629 -29.57 -31.05 -14.16
C GLY A 629 -29.62 -31.19 -15.67
N GLU A 630 -28.85 -32.15 -16.21
CA GLU A 630 -29.11 -32.69 -17.53
C GLU A 630 -30.57 -33.15 -17.55
N GLY A 631 -31.38 -32.53 -18.39
CA GLY A 631 -32.78 -32.84 -18.53
C GLY A 631 -32.94 -34.33 -18.85
N ALA A 632 -33.47 -35.08 -17.90
CA ALA A 632 -33.94 -36.43 -18.14
C ALA A 632 -34.97 -36.39 -19.29
N PRO A 633 -34.79 -37.16 -20.37
CA PRO A 633 -35.74 -37.18 -21.47
C PRO A 633 -37.03 -37.84 -20.99
N ALA A 634 -38.15 -37.16 -21.26
CA ALA A 634 -39.48 -37.68 -20.99
C ALA A 634 -39.68 -39.00 -21.74
N SER A 635 -39.97 -40.06 -20.98
CA SER A 635 -40.43 -41.34 -21.51
C SER A 635 -41.83 -41.17 -22.11
N GLY A 636 -41.89 -41.00 -23.43
CA GLY A 636 -43.11 -41.10 -24.24
C GLY A 636 -43.00 -42.29 -25.18
N SER A 637 -43.81 -43.31 -24.90
CA SER A 637 -44.03 -44.52 -25.70
C SER A 637 -44.34 -44.26 -27.18
N ALA A 638 -43.74 -45.05 -28.07
CA ALA A 638 -44.44 -45.97 -29.00
C ALA A 638 -43.66 -46.19 -30.31
N GLN A 639 -43.25 -47.45 -30.48
CA GLN A 639 -43.41 -48.28 -31.69
C GLN A 639 -43.16 -47.68 -33.09
N GLY A 640 -42.18 -48.26 -33.77
CA GLY A 640 -42.46 -48.97 -35.03
C GLY A 640 -41.89 -48.40 -36.32
N ALA A 641 -41.08 -49.24 -36.99
CA ALA A 641 -40.78 -49.30 -38.44
C ALA A 641 -40.16 -48.03 -39.08
N GLY A 642 -38.99 -48.06 -39.69
CA GLY A 642 -38.57 -48.93 -40.78
C GLY A 642 -37.76 -48.05 -41.77
N PRO A 643 -36.83 -48.61 -42.56
CA PRO A 643 -35.72 -47.85 -43.17
C PRO A 643 -36.07 -47.33 -44.57
N GLY A 644 -35.50 -46.20 -44.98
CA GLY A 644 -35.75 -45.65 -46.32
C GLY A 644 -34.82 -44.52 -46.73
N GLY A 645 -33.72 -44.89 -47.38
CA GLY A 645 -33.36 -44.46 -48.74
C GLY A 645 -33.31 -42.98 -49.13
N GLY A 646 -32.17 -42.62 -49.73
CA GLY A 646 -32.12 -41.84 -50.97
C GLY A 646 -31.86 -40.34 -50.78
N THR A 647 -30.64 -39.83 -50.96
CA THR A 647 -29.90 -39.55 -52.21
C THR A 647 -30.37 -38.34 -53.02
N THR A 648 -29.35 -37.63 -53.53
CA THR A 648 -29.29 -36.63 -54.61
C THR A 648 -29.52 -35.16 -54.18
N GLY A 649 -28.66 -34.21 -54.54
CA GLY A 649 -27.43 -34.27 -55.32
C GLY A 649 -27.01 -32.89 -55.83
N GLY A 650 -25.71 -32.74 -56.09
CA GLY A 650 -25.10 -31.87 -57.11
C GLY A 650 -24.98 -30.37 -56.79
N THR A 651 -23.92 -29.64 -57.18
CA THR A 651 -22.83 -30.00 -58.11
C THR A 651 -21.72 -28.93 -58.07
N THR A 652 -20.51 -29.35 -58.54
CA THR A 652 -19.46 -28.59 -59.27
C THR A 652 -18.63 -27.53 -58.52
N THR A 653 -17.30 -27.42 -58.64
CA THR A 653 -16.27 -27.85 -59.63
C THR A 653 -14.85 -27.78 -59.00
N GLY A 654 -13.93 -28.67 -59.41
CA GLY A 654 -12.46 -28.55 -59.20
C GLY A 654 -11.80 -27.55 -60.18
N PRO A 655 -10.47 -27.58 -60.48
CA PRO A 655 -9.54 -28.73 -60.35
C PRO A 655 -8.04 -28.45 -59.96
N THR A 656 -7.28 -29.56 -59.76
CA THR A 656 -5.82 -29.83 -60.07
C THR A 656 -4.71 -28.96 -59.44
N GLY A 657 -3.68 -29.40 -58.68
CA GLY A 657 -2.75 -30.56 -58.73
C GLY A 657 -1.37 -30.15 -59.32
N PRO A 658 -0.20 -30.82 -59.11
CA PRO A 658 0.15 -31.87 -58.12
C PRO A 658 1.67 -31.94 -57.64
N ARG A 659 2.00 -33.00 -56.85
CA ARG A 659 3.23 -33.85 -56.78
C ARG A 659 4.41 -33.59 -55.80
N ASP A 660 4.53 -34.51 -54.83
CA ASP A 660 5.63 -35.43 -54.42
C ASP A 660 7.10 -35.11 -54.75
N VAL A 661 8.03 -35.36 -53.80
CA VAL A 661 9.13 -36.37 -53.82
C VAL A 661 9.71 -36.58 -52.39
N ASP A 662 10.07 -37.82 -52.04
CA ASP A 662 10.72 -38.31 -50.80
C ASP A 662 12.30 -38.28 -50.89
N PRO A 663 13.11 -39.04 -50.12
CA PRO A 663 14.03 -38.60 -49.06
C PRO A 663 15.55 -38.63 -49.42
N GLY A 664 16.43 -38.13 -48.54
CA GLY A 664 17.89 -38.15 -48.79
C GLY A 664 18.81 -37.96 -47.57
N ALA A 665 19.57 -39.01 -47.29
CA ALA A 665 20.52 -39.25 -46.20
C ALA A 665 21.87 -38.47 -46.21
N SER A 666 22.46 -38.33 -45.00
CA SER A 666 23.85 -38.70 -44.61
C SER A 666 25.06 -37.75 -44.75
N ARG A 667 25.96 -37.95 -43.76
CA ARG A 667 27.42 -37.71 -43.64
C ARG A 667 27.90 -36.36 -43.10
N ALA A 668 28.98 -36.24 -42.31
CA ALA A 668 29.86 -37.17 -41.56
C ALA A 668 30.98 -36.33 -40.87
N VAL A 669 31.77 -37.00 -39.99
CA VAL A 669 33.15 -36.68 -39.53
C VAL A 669 33.26 -35.63 -38.40
N GLY A 670 33.94 -35.82 -37.26
CA GLY A 670 34.92 -36.80 -36.78
C GLY A 670 35.48 -36.36 -35.39
N PRO A 671 36.42 -37.10 -34.77
CA PRO A 671 36.38 -37.46 -33.34
C PRO A 671 37.56 -36.95 -32.49
N TYR A 672 37.52 -37.16 -31.16
CA TYR A 672 38.71 -37.49 -30.35
C TYR A 672 38.35 -38.35 -29.12
N VAL A 673 39.22 -39.31 -28.83
CA VAL A 673 39.10 -40.43 -27.86
C VAL A 673 40.29 -40.38 -26.89
N GLN A 674 40.13 -41.09 -25.77
CA GLN A 674 41.13 -41.68 -24.82
C GLN A 674 41.35 -40.89 -23.52
N GLY A 675 41.36 -41.51 -22.33
CA GLY A 675 41.28 -42.94 -21.99
C GLY A 675 41.23 -43.17 -20.47
N VAL A 676 40.83 -44.39 -20.09
CA VAL A 676 41.10 -45.03 -18.78
C VAL A 676 42.33 -45.94 -18.97
N PRO A 677 43.07 -46.37 -17.93
CA PRO A 677 42.64 -47.51 -17.09
C PRO A 677 43.16 -47.49 -15.63
N GLY A 678 42.68 -48.42 -14.78
CA GLY A 678 43.44 -48.86 -13.60
C GLY A 678 42.63 -49.25 -12.36
N ALA A 679 42.22 -50.51 -12.28
CA ALA A 679 41.66 -51.16 -11.09
C ALA A 679 42.77 -51.74 -10.17
N MET A 680 42.48 -51.95 -8.88
CA MET A 680 42.47 -53.29 -8.21
C MET A 680 42.57 -53.22 -6.66
N THR A 681 41.67 -53.98 -6.01
CA THR A 681 41.81 -54.87 -4.81
C THR A 681 42.35 -54.30 -3.48
N GLY A 682 41.82 -54.61 -2.29
CA GLY A 682 40.84 -55.61 -1.85
C GLY A 682 40.88 -55.79 -0.31
N ALA A 683 39.94 -56.62 0.19
CA ALA A 683 39.91 -57.36 1.46
C ALA A 683 39.63 -56.65 2.82
N GLY A 684 38.51 -57.03 3.46
CA GLY A 684 38.34 -57.03 4.93
C GLY A 684 39.01 -58.27 5.57
N PRO A 685 38.59 -58.81 6.74
CA PRO A 685 37.58 -58.40 7.73
C PRO A 685 38.12 -58.47 9.19
N SER A 686 37.30 -58.13 10.21
CA SER A 686 37.19 -58.89 11.49
C SER A 686 36.40 -58.11 12.57
N GLY A 687 35.61 -58.85 13.34
CA GLY A 687 34.61 -58.39 14.30
C GLY A 687 35.09 -58.15 15.75
N PRO A 688 34.17 -58.21 16.74
CA PRO A 688 34.15 -57.42 17.99
C PRO A 688 34.71 -58.25 19.21
N PRO A 689 34.70 -57.79 20.50
CA PRO A 689 33.48 -57.66 21.35
C PRO A 689 33.51 -56.67 22.57
N ALA A 690 32.33 -56.50 23.21
CA ALA A 690 32.02 -56.38 24.67
C ALA A 690 32.75 -55.32 25.57
N ALA A 691 32.24 -54.78 26.69
CA ALA A 691 30.97 -54.70 27.44
C ALA A 691 31.25 -53.89 28.74
N ARG A 692 30.17 -53.57 29.51
CA ARG A 692 30.10 -53.06 30.91
C ARG A 692 30.15 -51.53 31.06
N GLY A 693 29.31 -50.85 31.86
CA GLY A 693 28.23 -51.24 32.78
C GLY A 693 27.95 -50.10 33.79
N THR A 694 26.73 -50.09 34.35
CA THR A 694 26.30 -49.46 35.64
C THR A 694 26.25 -47.92 35.71
N ALA A 695 25.33 -47.23 36.40
CA ALA A 695 24.12 -47.56 37.16
C ALA A 695 23.32 -46.25 37.44
N ALA A 696 22.02 -46.38 37.71
CA ALA A 696 21.15 -45.38 38.35
C ALA A 696 21.39 -45.33 39.88
N PRO A 697 20.80 -44.38 40.63
CA PRO A 697 19.42 -44.51 41.17
C PRO A 697 18.58 -43.21 41.01
N ALA A 698 17.26 -43.19 40.82
CA ALA A 698 16.11 -43.68 41.61
C ALA A 698 15.69 -42.77 42.80
N GLY A 699 14.38 -42.44 42.84
CA GLY A 699 13.66 -41.84 43.98
C GLY A 699 12.53 -40.89 43.52
N SER A 700 11.34 -41.41 43.16
CA SER A 700 10.10 -41.43 44.00
C SER A 700 9.39 -40.06 44.08
N GLY A 701 8.09 -39.87 43.87
CA GLY A 701 6.95 -40.78 43.75
C GLY A 701 5.68 -40.03 44.24
N ALA A 702 4.52 -40.42 43.69
CA ALA A 702 3.13 -40.06 44.07
C ALA A 702 2.67 -38.62 43.74
N GLY A 703 1.49 -38.35 43.17
CA GLY A 703 0.33 -39.18 42.85
C GLY A 703 -0.95 -38.59 43.45
N ARG A 704 -2.00 -38.49 42.61
CA ARG A 704 -3.44 -38.32 42.92
C ARG A 704 -3.92 -36.91 43.30
N THR A 705 -5.13 -36.43 43.02
CA THR A 705 -6.29 -36.79 42.17
C THR A 705 -7.23 -35.56 42.19
N ALA A 706 -8.08 -35.43 41.18
CA ALA A 706 -9.21 -34.50 41.14
C ALA A 706 -10.29 -34.82 42.19
N GLU A 707 -11.07 -33.83 42.62
CA GLU A 707 -12.55 -33.92 42.69
C GLU A 707 -13.24 -32.59 43.06
N SER A 708 -14.52 -32.56 42.71
CA SER A 708 -15.51 -31.49 42.64
C SER A 708 -16.23 -31.11 43.94
N ALA A 709 -16.89 -29.94 43.93
CA ALA A 709 -18.33 -29.72 44.22
C ALA A 709 -18.72 -28.66 45.29
N SER A 710 -19.58 -27.73 44.83
CA SER A 710 -20.83 -27.18 45.42
C SER A 710 -20.90 -26.33 46.72
N GLY A 711 -21.33 -25.06 46.54
CA GLY A 711 -22.40 -24.32 47.27
C GLY A 711 -22.09 -23.72 48.67
N PRO A 712 -22.86 -22.72 49.20
CA PRO A 712 -24.19 -22.22 48.79
C PRO A 712 -24.35 -20.67 48.72
N ALA A 713 -25.59 -20.23 48.50
CA ALA A 713 -26.07 -18.87 48.22
C ALA A 713 -26.61 -18.07 49.45
N ALA A 714 -26.94 -16.80 49.18
CA ALA A 714 -27.69 -15.77 49.96
C ALA A 714 -26.87 -14.98 51.02
N GLY A 715 -26.95 -13.66 51.16
CA GLY A 715 -27.68 -12.57 50.49
C GLY A 715 -27.56 -11.31 51.38
N ALA A 716 -27.32 -10.11 50.82
CA ALA A 716 -27.53 -8.84 51.53
C ALA A 716 -27.51 -7.61 50.61
N ALA A 717 -28.61 -6.88 50.68
CA ALA A 717 -28.90 -5.45 50.47
C ALA A 717 -27.89 -4.52 49.75
N ARG A 718 -28.49 -3.72 48.85
CA ARG A 718 -27.92 -2.65 48.01
C ARG A 718 -28.15 -1.28 48.66
N PRO A 719 -27.18 -0.35 48.70
CA PRO A 719 -27.44 1.09 48.83
C PRO A 719 -27.41 1.80 47.46
N PRO A 720 -28.01 3.00 47.33
CA PRO A 720 -28.44 3.57 46.05
C PRO A 720 -27.33 4.30 45.31
N GLY A 721 -27.59 4.52 44.02
CA GLY A 721 -26.60 4.86 43.00
C GLY A 721 -26.01 6.26 43.06
N THR A 722 -24.76 6.34 42.65
CA THR A 722 -24.11 7.54 42.11
C THR A 722 -23.79 7.29 40.63
N GLY A 723 -24.06 8.31 39.82
CA GLY A 723 -24.26 8.23 38.38
C GLY A 723 -23.17 7.52 37.59
N GLY A 724 -23.62 6.71 36.62
CA GLY A 724 -22.78 6.07 35.64
C GLY A 724 -22.03 7.12 34.82
N ALA A 725 -20.71 7.17 35.02
CA ALA A 725 -19.80 7.65 34.00
C ALA A 725 -20.00 6.76 32.78
N ALA A 726 -20.63 7.32 31.74
CA ALA A 726 -20.77 6.66 30.45
C ALA A 726 -19.37 6.32 29.93
N ARG A 727 -19.09 5.02 29.80
CA ARG A 727 -17.93 4.50 29.06
C ARG A 727 -17.86 5.21 27.71
N ALA A 728 -16.72 5.85 27.44
CA ALA A 728 -16.40 6.38 26.13
C ALA A 728 -16.52 5.27 25.08
N PRO A 729 -16.99 5.58 23.85
CA PRO A 729 -17.06 4.59 22.78
C PRO A 729 -15.64 4.22 22.35
N GLU A 730 -15.31 2.92 22.38
CA GLU A 730 -14.04 2.43 21.86
C GLU A 730 -13.93 2.67 20.34
N PRO A 731 -12.81 3.21 19.84
CA PRO A 731 -12.59 3.40 18.42
C PRO A 731 -12.08 2.11 17.78
N GLY A 732 -12.98 1.41 17.07
CA GLY A 732 -12.63 0.29 16.18
C GLY A 732 -13.50 -0.92 16.44
N GLY A 733 -14.40 -1.24 15.50
CA GLY A 733 -14.89 -2.61 15.44
C GLY A 733 -13.70 -3.50 15.12
N ASP A 734 -13.42 -4.50 15.97
CA ASP A 734 -12.39 -5.50 15.70
C ASP A 734 -12.66 -6.15 14.34
N VAL A 735 -11.92 -5.71 13.32
CA VAL A 735 -11.87 -6.39 12.03
C VAL A 735 -11.14 -7.71 12.29
N ARG A 736 -11.93 -8.74 12.57
CA ARG A 736 -11.41 -10.07 12.87
C ARG A 736 -10.65 -10.56 11.65
N ALA A 737 -9.40 -10.95 11.84
CA ALA A 737 -8.63 -11.63 10.80
C ALA A 737 -9.45 -12.83 10.31
N PRO A 738 -9.42 -13.15 9.00
CA PRO A 738 -10.14 -14.29 8.47
C PRO A 738 -9.75 -15.55 9.25
N GLU A 739 -10.75 -16.35 9.64
CA GLU A 739 -10.51 -17.61 10.34
C GLU A 739 -9.72 -18.55 9.43
N PRO A 740 -8.70 -19.27 9.94
CA PRO A 740 -7.92 -20.21 9.15
C PRO A 740 -8.84 -21.32 8.65
N ARG A 741 -9.14 -21.32 7.36
CA ARG A 741 -9.88 -22.39 6.68
C ARG A 741 -8.90 -23.16 5.82
N ILE A 742 -8.92 -24.48 5.91
CA ILE A 742 -8.26 -25.32 4.91
C ILE A 742 -9.17 -25.29 3.69
N GLY A 743 -8.82 -24.45 2.72
CA GLY A 743 -9.46 -24.37 1.41
C GLY A 743 -8.90 -25.43 0.47
N ARG A 744 -8.74 -25.07 -0.80
CA ARG A 744 -8.19 -25.98 -1.82
C ARG A 744 -6.70 -26.20 -1.62
N ILE A 745 -6.19 -27.38 -2.00
CA ILE A 745 -4.75 -27.63 -2.00
C ILE A 745 -4.19 -27.10 -3.32
N PRO A 746 -3.35 -26.06 -3.33
CA PRO A 746 -2.79 -25.52 -4.57
C PRO A 746 -1.81 -26.50 -5.20
N ALA A 747 -1.92 -26.64 -6.53
CA ALA A 747 -1.06 -27.48 -7.35
C ALA A 747 -0.19 -26.63 -8.29
N TYR A 748 1.09 -26.95 -8.36
CA TYR A 748 2.11 -26.23 -9.11
C TYR A 748 2.79 -27.17 -10.11
N PRO A 749 3.09 -26.68 -11.33
CA PRO A 749 3.72 -27.50 -12.36
C PRO A 749 5.24 -27.67 -12.15
N ALA A 750 5.82 -27.03 -11.13
CA ALA A 750 7.26 -27.04 -10.87
C ALA A 750 7.54 -26.80 -9.38
N ALA A 751 8.62 -27.39 -8.87
CA ALA A 751 8.99 -27.34 -7.47
C ALA A 751 9.32 -25.93 -7.00
N GLU A 752 10.08 -25.18 -7.80
CA GLU A 752 10.51 -23.81 -7.52
C GLU A 752 9.32 -22.88 -7.31
N ARG A 753 8.22 -23.10 -8.05
CA ARG A 753 7.00 -22.29 -7.95
C ARG A 753 6.26 -22.53 -6.63
N ALA A 754 6.09 -23.80 -6.25
CA ALA A 754 5.47 -24.16 -4.98
C ALA A 754 6.28 -23.65 -3.79
N VAL A 755 7.60 -23.89 -3.85
CA VAL A 755 8.54 -23.48 -2.80
C VAL A 755 8.58 -21.95 -2.66
N ARG A 756 8.63 -21.21 -3.76
CA ARG A 756 8.67 -19.74 -3.70
C ARG A 756 7.38 -19.14 -3.15
N ALA A 757 6.21 -19.68 -3.53
CA ALA A 757 4.94 -19.28 -2.93
C ALA A 757 4.92 -19.56 -1.42
N LEU A 758 5.40 -20.73 -0.99
CA LEU A 758 5.49 -21.08 0.42
C LEU A 758 6.48 -20.19 1.18
N ALA A 759 7.62 -19.88 0.59
CA ALA A 759 8.62 -18.99 1.18
C ALA A 759 8.06 -17.59 1.41
N GLU A 760 7.30 -17.04 0.47
CA GLU A 760 6.61 -15.76 0.65
C GLU A 760 5.55 -15.82 1.76
N ALA A 761 4.80 -16.93 1.86
CA ALA A 761 3.86 -17.13 2.97
C ALA A 761 4.57 -17.23 4.34
N VAL A 762 5.74 -17.88 4.42
CA VAL A 762 6.57 -17.93 5.64
C VAL A 762 7.07 -16.54 6.02
N LYS A 763 7.63 -15.78 5.07
CA LYS A 763 8.12 -14.41 5.30
C LYS A 763 7.00 -13.51 5.80
N TYR A 764 5.82 -13.59 5.18
CA TYR A 764 4.63 -12.84 5.59
C TYR A 764 4.13 -13.26 6.98
N ALA A 765 4.04 -14.55 7.27
CA ALA A 765 3.61 -15.05 8.58
C ALA A 765 4.56 -14.60 9.70
N GLN A 766 5.87 -14.59 9.43
CA GLN A 766 6.88 -14.05 10.34
C GLN A 766 6.70 -12.54 10.55
N TRP A 767 6.56 -11.78 9.46
CA TRP A 767 6.31 -10.34 9.55
C TRP A 767 5.05 -10.03 10.38
N ARG A 768 3.95 -10.75 10.17
CA ARG A 768 2.69 -10.54 10.89
C ARG A 768 2.84 -10.78 12.39
N ARG A 769 3.59 -11.80 12.81
CA ARG A 769 3.92 -12.05 14.22
C ARG A 769 4.75 -10.91 14.83
N GLN A 770 5.70 -10.37 14.07
CA GLN A 770 6.54 -9.26 14.52
C GLN A 770 5.75 -7.95 14.60
N ALA A 771 4.87 -7.69 13.63
CA ALA A 771 4.02 -6.51 13.58
C ALA A 771 3.01 -6.43 14.73
N ALA A 772 2.64 -7.57 15.34
CA ALA A 772 1.76 -7.61 16.51
C ALA A 772 2.38 -6.99 17.78
N ALA A 773 3.72 -6.90 17.85
CA ALA A 773 4.46 -6.23 18.91
C ALA A 773 5.39 -5.17 18.29
N PRO A 774 4.85 -4.00 17.90
CA PRO A 774 5.63 -2.97 17.24
C PRO A 774 6.73 -2.43 18.16
N GLY A 775 7.87 -2.07 17.55
CA GLY A 775 8.92 -1.31 18.25
C GLY A 775 8.42 0.05 18.72
N LYS A 776 9.16 0.68 19.62
CA LYS A 776 8.83 2.02 20.14
C LYS A 776 9.74 3.05 19.50
N VAL A 777 9.17 4.19 19.12
CA VAL A 777 9.98 5.39 18.84
C VAL A 777 10.52 5.86 20.19
N PRO A 778 11.84 5.92 20.39
CA PRO A 778 12.40 6.35 21.67
C PRO A 778 11.99 7.78 22.01
N GLU A 779 11.63 8.00 23.26
CA GLU A 779 11.52 9.34 23.84
C GLU A 779 12.87 9.67 24.49
N PHE A 780 13.60 10.62 23.92
CA PHE A 780 14.82 11.15 24.53
C PHE A 780 14.38 12.13 25.62
N LEU A 781 14.33 11.65 26.86
CA LEU A 781 13.95 12.44 28.04
C LEU A 781 15.15 13.18 28.67
N ASP A 782 16.32 13.12 28.04
CA ASP A 782 17.51 13.85 28.47
C ASP A 782 17.62 15.20 27.76
N ASP A 783 18.28 16.18 28.40
CA ASP A 783 18.53 17.52 27.83
C ASP A 783 19.53 17.49 26.65
N THR A 784 19.70 16.33 25.98
CA THR A 784 20.63 16.16 24.86
C THR A 784 20.04 16.56 23.52
N ILE A 785 18.72 16.77 23.45
CA ILE A 785 18.01 17.28 22.27
C ILE A 785 17.43 18.67 22.58
N ASP A 786 17.87 19.68 21.83
CA ASP A 786 17.35 21.05 21.85
C ASP A 786 16.52 21.31 20.58
N GLU A 787 15.28 20.82 20.56
CA GLU A 787 14.33 21.01 19.47
C GLU A 787 14.02 22.51 19.23
N PRO A 788 13.70 23.34 20.25
CA PRO A 788 13.42 24.76 20.04
C PRO A 788 14.63 25.54 19.50
N GLY A 789 15.83 25.28 20.03
CA GLY A 789 17.07 25.90 19.54
C GLY A 789 17.37 25.50 18.10
N THR A 790 17.09 24.24 17.73
CA THR A 790 17.26 23.76 16.36
C THR A 790 16.29 24.44 15.40
N ALA A 791 15.01 24.58 15.78
CA ALA A 791 14.01 25.28 14.97
C ALA A 791 14.42 26.74 14.71
N ALA A 792 14.87 27.45 15.75
CA ALA A 792 15.36 28.83 15.62
C ALA A 792 16.60 28.94 14.72
N LEU A 793 17.52 27.95 14.81
CA LEU A 793 18.69 27.88 13.94
C LEU A 793 18.29 27.67 12.47
N ILE A 794 17.37 26.74 12.21
CA ILE A 794 16.86 26.44 10.86
C ILE A 794 16.19 27.67 10.25
N GLU A 795 15.32 28.35 11.01
CA GLU A 795 14.64 29.57 10.56
C GLU A 795 15.66 30.66 10.18
N ARG A 796 16.67 30.88 11.03
CA ARG A 796 17.77 31.82 10.76
C ARG A 796 18.56 31.45 9.50
N LEU A 797 18.82 30.17 9.27
CA LEU A 797 19.59 29.69 8.11
C LEU A 797 18.80 29.71 6.80
N LEU A 798 17.48 29.53 6.84
CA LEU A 798 16.60 29.62 5.66
C LEU A 798 16.28 31.07 5.29
N GLY A 799 16.12 31.96 6.27
CA GLY A 799 15.80 33.37 6.08
C GLY A 799 14.40 33.64 5.51
N PRO A 800 14.00 34.92 5.35
CA PRO A 800 12.71 35.29 4.77
C PRO A 800 12.70 35.06 3.25
N GLY A 801 11.74 34.27 2.74
CA GLY A 801 11.61 33.93 1.32
C GLY A 801 12.58 32.85 0.82
N PRO A 802 12.62 31.66 1.45
CA PRO A 802 13.59 30.61 1.14
C PRO A 802 13.45 30.04 -0.29
N ASP A 803 14.58 29.81 -0.96
CA ASP A 803 14.61 29.18 -2.30
C ASP A 803 14.03 27.74 -2.21
N PRO A 804 13.00 27.40 -3.00
CA PRO A 804 12.43 26.04 -3.04
C PRO A 804 13.44 24.92 -3.37
N ARG A 805 14.58 25.26 -4.00
CA ARG A 805 15.66 24.30 -4.31
C ARG A 805 16.45 23.87 -3.06
N GLY A 806 16.35 24.62 -1.96
CA GLY A 806 17.06 24.39 -0.71
C GLY A 806 18.51 24.86 -0.70
N ARG A 807 19.10 24.93 0.48
CA ARG A 807 20.45 25.42 0.79
C ARG A 807 21.30 24.31 1.42
N PRO A 808 22.45 23.95 0.84
CA PRO A 808 23.43 23.10 1.52
C PRO A 808 24.11 23.90 2.65
N LEU A 809 24.27 23.29 3.83
CA LEU A 809 24.97 23.90 4.95
C LEU A 809 26.48 23.77 4.82
N THR A 810 27.21 24.73 5.37
CA THR A 810 28.66 24.62 5.58
C THR A 810 28.98 23.54 6.63
N HIS A 811 30.25 23.13 6.73
CA HIS A 811 30.66 22.09 7.69
C HIS A 811 30.37 22.51 9.14
N ASP A 812 30.64 23.77 9.48
CA ASP A 812 30.44 24.30 10.83
C ASP A 812 28.94 24.42 11.15
N GLU A 813 28.12 24.95 10.22
CA GLU A 813 26.66 25.03 10.37
C GLU A 813 26.02 23.64 10.51
N ALA A 814 26.49 22.65 9.74
CA ALA A 814 26.02 21.28 9.86
C ALA A 814 26.40 20.65 11.20
N GLY A 815 27.62 20.93 11.71
CA GLY A 815 28.08 20.48 13.02
C GLY A 815 27.30 21.10 14.17
N GLU A 816 27.00 22.40 14.11
CA GLU A 816 26.17 23.13 15.07
C GLU A 816 24.76 22.52 15.14
N LEU A 817 24.11 22.36 13.99
CA LEU A 817 22.75 21.80 13.89
C LEU A 817 22.68 20.35 14.39
N LEU A 818 23.63 19.50 13.97
CA LEU A 818 23.68 18.09 14.41
C LEU A 818 24.00 17.96 15.91
N GLY A 819 24.82 18.87 16.45
CA GLY A 819 25.19 18.90 17.87
C GLY A 819 24.00 19.12 18.80
N LEU A 820 22.99 19.90 18.36
CA LEU A 820 21.75 20.12 19.11
C LEU A 820 20.88 18.86 19.25
N TYR A 821 21.17 17.80 18.49
CA TYR A 821 20.55 16.47 18.62
C TYR A 821 21.50 15.42 19.21
N GLY A 822 22.63 15.85 19.78
CA GLY A 822 23.66 14.97 20.34
C GLY A 822 24.50 14.24 19.28
N VAL A 823 24.47 14.67 18.02
CA VAL A 823 25.29 14.09 16.93
C VAL A 823 26.55 14.92 16.74
N PHE A 824 27.64 14.49 17.36
CA PHE A 824 28.92 15.23 17.33
C PHE A 824 29.80 14.83 16.15
N VAL A 825 29.97 15.76 15.21
CA VAL A 825 30.91 15.64 14.08
C VAL A 825 32.30 16.06 14.53
N ARG A 826 33.33 15.23 14.27
CA ARG A 826 34.72 15.58 14.60
C ARG A 826 35.16 16.81 13.81
N PRO A 827 35.68 17.86 14.45
CA PRO A 827 36.08 19.07 13.77
C PRO A 827 37.25 18.80 12.83
N ALA A 828 37.16 19.31 11.60
CA ALA A 828 38.26 19.37 10.65
C ALA A 828 38.74 20.83 10.55
N LEU A 829 39.95 21.11 11.01
CA LEU A 829 40.49 22.47 11.06
C LEU A 829 41.19 22.81 9.74
N PRO A 830 40.88 23.97 9.11
CA PRO A 830 41.58 24.42 7.91
C PRO A 830 43.09 24.54 8.13
N ALA A 831 43.86 24.09 7.16
CA ALA A 831 45.31 24.11 7.18
C ALA A 831 45.84 24.71 5.86
N PRO A 832 45.63 26.01 5.58
CA PRO A 832 46.02 26.62 4.29
C PRO A 832 47.52 26.58 4.01
N ASP A 833 48.35 26.37 5.03
CA ASP A 833 49.80 26.18 4.97
C ASP A 833 50.27 25.19 6.04
N ALA A 834 51.54 24.78 5.97
CA ALA A 834 52.12 23.79 6.88
C ALA A 834 52.14 24.27 8.35
N GLU A 835 52.31 25.57 8.62
CA GLU A 835 52.28 26.10 9.99
C GLU A 835 50.87 26.04 10.57
N ALA A 836 49.86 26.40 9.77
CA ALA A 836 48.46 26.26 10.14
C ALA A 836 48.09 24.78 10.39
N ALA A 837 48.65 23.85 9.60
CA ALA A 837 48.47 22.41 9.83
C ALA A 837 49.01 21.98 11.20
N VAL A 838 50.22 22.43 11.56
CA VAL A 838 50.86 22.11 12.85
C VAL A 838 50.10 22.75 14.02
N ASN A 839 49.67 24.01 13.88
CA ASN A 839 48.84 24.69 14.89
C ASN A 839 47.48 23.98 15.09
N ALA A 840 46.86 23.53 13.99
CA ALA A 840 45.64 22.73 14.04
C ALA A 840 45.87 21.39 14.76
N ALA A 841 46.96 20.68 14.44
CA ALA A 841 47.32 19.44 15.12
C ALA A 841 47.62 19.63 16.61
N GLY A 842 48.27 20.74 16.98
CA GLY A 842 48.51 21.10 18.38
C GLY A 842 47.22 21.31 19.19
N ARG A 843 46.16 21.85 18.55
CA ARG A 843 44.83 22.00 19.15
C ARG A 843 44.05 20.69 19.23
N LEU A 844 44.20 19.83 18.24
CA LEU A 844 43.45 18.57 18.12
C LEU A 844 44.07 17.41 18.90
N GLY A 845 45.39 17.46 19.11
CA GLY A 845 46.19 16.37 19.68
C GLY A 845 46.55 15.30 18.65
N TYR A 846 47.76 14.75 18.77
CA TYR A 846 48.24 13.64 17.93
C TYR A 846 47.71 12.28 18.44
N PRO A 847 47.48 11.28 17.56
CA PRO A 847 47.71 11.30 16.11
C PRO A 847 46.59 12.01 15.32
N VAL A 848 46.98 12.65 14.21
CA VAL A 848 46.07 13.37 13.30
C VAL A 848 46.10 12.80 11.88
N ALA A 849 45.08 13.13 11.11
CA ALA A 849 45.01 12.94 9.68
C ALA A 849 45.08 14.28 8.95
N LEU A 850 45.78 14.30 7.82
CA LEU A 850 45.78 15.41 6.86
C LEU A 850 44.99 14.98 5.63
N LYS A 851 43.96 15.75 5.24
CA LYS A 851 43.10 15.41 4.09
C LYS A 851 42.76 16.63 3.22
N THR A 852 42.56 16.40 1.93
CA THR A 852 42.00 17.40 1.00
C THR A 852 40.47 17.49 1.10
N THR A 853 39.92 18.70 0.98
CA THR A 853 38.46 18.93 0.87
C THR A 853 38.04 19.46 -0.49
N ALA A 854 38.93 19.42 -1.49
CA ALA A 854 38.67 19.90 -2.84
C ALA A 854 37.54 19.09 -3.53
N PRO A 855 36.49 19.73 -4.09
CA PRO A 855 35.33 19.02 -4.64
C PRO A 855 35.64 17.93 -5.68
N HIS A 856 36.69 18.12 -6.50
CA HIS A 856 37.09 17.17 -7.54
C HIS A 856 37.92 15.98 -7.02
N LEU A 857 38.42 16.05 -5.78
CA LEU A 857 39.14 14.97 -5.09
C LEU A 857 38.30 14.31 -3.98
N ARG A 858 37.12 14.87 -3.66
CA ARG A 858 36.15 14.24 -2.76
C ARG A 858 35.76 12.88 -3.33
N HIS A 859 35.80 11.84 -2.51
CA HIS A 859 35.51 10.44 -2.88
C HIS A 859 36.56 9.75 -3.79
N ARG A 860 37.77 10.32 -3.93
CA ARG A 860 38.90 9.71 -4.64
C ARG A 860 40.08 9.42 -3.70
N ALA A 861 39.82 8.61 -2.68
CA ALA A 861 40.84 8.21 -1.71
C ALA A 861 42.01 7.43 -2.36
N ASP A 862 41.77 6.81 -3.52
CA ASP A 862 42.75 6.13 -4.37
C ASP A 862 43.88 7.04 -4.86
N LEU A 863 43.62 8.35 -4.96
CA LEU A 863 44.61 9.34 -5.41
C LEU A 863 45.53 9.82 -4.29
N GLY A 864 45.41 9.26 -3.07
CA GLY A 864 46.27 9.63 -1.96
C GLY A 864 45.99 11.02 -1.38
N GLY A 865 44.76 11.52 -1.49
CA GLY A 865 44.35 12.80 -0.88
C GLY A 865 44.20 12.79 0.65
N VAL A 866 44.50 11.65 1.30
CA VAL A 866 44.40 11.46 2.74
C VAL A 866 45.71 10.85 3.25
N ARG A 867 46.25 11.40 4.34
CA ARG A 867 47.41 10.89 5.09
C ARG A 867 46.98 10.65 6.53
N LEU A 868 47.09 9.40 6.99
CA LEU A 868 46.61 8.95 8.30
C LEU A 868 47.78 8.69 9.24
N ASP A 869 47.49 8.49 10.53
CA ASP A 869 48.47 8.10 11.56
C ASP A 869 49.70 9.03 11.66
N LEU A 870 49.49 10.35 11.46
CA LEU A 870 50.55 11.34 11.65
C LEU A 870 50.71 11.53 13.15
N VAL A 871 51.78 11.01 13.73
CA VAL A 871 52.00 10.93 15.19
C VAL A 871 52.77 12.13 15.78
N ASN A 872 53.36 12.98 14.95
CA ASN A 872 54.12 14.15 15.38
C ASN A 872 54.22 15.22 14.27
N GLU A 873 54.76 16.39 14.65
CA GLU A 873 54.94 17.54 13.76
C GLU A 873 55.77 17.23 12.52
N SER A 874 56.90 16.53 12.67
CA SER A 874 57.79 16.21 11.55
C SER A 874 57.15 15.27 10.53
N ALA A 875 56.28 14.36 10.98
CA ALA A 875 55.50 13.51 10.08
C ALA A 875 54.43 14.33 9.34
N LEU A 876 53.76 15.26 10.04
CA LEU A 876 52.73 16.11 9.44
C LEU A 876 53.28 17.07 8.39
N ARG A 877 54.42 17.72 8.65
CA ARG A 877 55.06 18.63 7.68
C ARG A 877 55.46 17.92 6.39
N ARG A 878 56.11 16.75 6.51
CA ARG A 878 56.45 15.91 5.35
C ARG A 878 55.22 15.47 4.57
N ALA A 879 54.19 15.00 5.28
CA ALA A 879 52.93 14.59 4.66
C ALA A 879 52.22 15.75 3.95
N TYR A 880 52.37 16.98 4.45
CA TYR A 880 51.82 18.19 3.84
C TYR A 880 52.53 18.52 2.52
N GLU A 881 53.87 18.56 2.54
CA GLU A 881 54.69 18.78 1.35
C GLU A 881 54.40 17.72 0.27
N GLU A 882 54.44 16.44 0.63
CA GLU A 882 54.13 15.33 -0.29
C GLU A 882 52.72 15.43 -0.90
N LEU A 883 51.73 15.86 -0.11
CA LEU A 883 50.35 16.00 -0.56
C LEU A 883 50.21 17.17 -1.54
N THR A 884 50.86 18.31 -1.29
CA THR A 884 50.84 19.46 -2.20
C THR A 884 51.65 19.23 -3.47
N ASP A 885 52.79 18.54 -3.38
CA ASP A 885 53.63 18.21 -4.53
C ASP A 885 52.92 17.23 -5.47
N LEU A 886 52.17 16.28 -4.92
CA LEU A 886 51.50 15.24 -5.70
C LEU A 886 50.17 15.69 -6.31
N LEU A 887 49.37 16.50 -5.58
CA LEU A 887 47.96 16.72 -5.92
C LEU A 887 47.61 18.16 -6.31
N GLY A 888 48.50 19.13 -6.10
CA GLY A 888 48.30 20.53 -6.50
C GLY A 888 48.48 21.54 -5.37
N THR A 889 48.14 22.80 -5.65
CA THR A 889 48.41 23.89 -4.71
C THR A 889 47.48 23.85 -3.48
N PRO A 890 47.89 24.36 -2.30
CA PRO A 890 47.02 24.41 -1.11
C PRO A 890 45.66 25.08 -1.33
N VAL A 891 45.58 26.09 -2.21
CA VAL A 891 44.34 26.79 -2.54
C VAL A 891 43.36 25.87 -3.28
N GLU A 892 43.87 25.04 -4.19
CA GLU A 892 43.08 24.05 -4.92
C GLU A 892 42.67 22.89 -4.02
N LEU A 893 43.62 22.40 -3.20
CA LEU A 893 43.46 21.23 -2.35
C LEU A 893 42.62 21.49 -1.10
N ARG A 894 42.58 22.73 -0.60
CA ARG A 894 41.89 23.10 0.65
C ARG A 894 42.17 22.09 1.78
N PRO A 895 43.45 21.90 2.18
CA PRO A 895 43.81 20.89 3.16
C PRO A 895 43.23 21.21 4.54
N VAL A 896 42.87 20.14 5.27
CA VAL A 896 42.37 20.21 6.65
C VAL A 896 43.05 19.15 7.50
N VAL A 897 43.21 19.45 8.79
CA VAL A 897 43.72 18.52 9.81
C VAL A 897 42.56 18.08 10.70
N GLN A 898 42.48 16.78 10.99
CA GLN A 898 41.43 16.19 11.83
C GLN A 898 42.05 15.15 12.77
N ALA A 899 41.55 15.05 14.01
CA ALA A 899 41.99 14.02 14.95
C ALA A 899 41.64 12.61 14.44
N MET A 900 42.49 11.61 14.72
CA MET A 900 42.21 10.22 14.36
C MET A 900 41.06 9.64 15.19
N ALA A 901 40.15 8.91 14.54
CA ALA A 901 39.16 8.09 15.23
C ALA A 901 39.79 6.77 15.73
N PRO A 902 39.26 6.17 16.82
CA PRO A 902 39.61 4.79 17.18
C PRO A 902 39.35 3.85 16.00
N ARG A 903 40.17 2.80 15.88
CA ARG A 903 40.00 1.80 14.81
C ARG A 903 38.62 1.14 14.91
N GLY A 904 37.92 1.08 13.79
CA GLY A 904 36.56 0.58 13.72
C GLY A 904 36.13 0.26 12.30
N VAL A 905 34.85 -0.04 12.14
CA VAL A 905 34.23 -0.30 10.84
C VAL A 905 33.67 1.01 10.29
N ASP A 906 34.06 1.37 9.08
CA ASP A 906 33.54 2.56 8.41
C ASP A 906 32.13 2.31 7.89
N THR A 907 31.19 3.14 8.32
CA THR A 907 29.78 3.06 7.95
C THR A 907 29.28 4.37 7.37
N VAL A 908 28.11 4.32 6.73
CA VAL A 908 27.42 5.48 6.19
C VAL A 908 25.99 5.51 6.71
N VAL A 909 25.57 6.67 7.22
CA VAL A 909 24.20 6.93 7.67
C VAL A 909 23.65 8.09 6.84
N ARG A 910 22.51 7.89 6.18
CA ARG A 910 21.86 8.96 5.42
C ARG A 910 20.40 9.05 5.79
N ALA A 911 19.85 10.25 5.80
CA ALA A 911 18.42 10.48 5.80
C ALA A 911 18.08 11.45 4.66
N SER A 912 16.98 11.21 3.97
CA SER A 912 16.51 12.12 2.92
C SER A 912 15.00 12.14 2.85
N ILE A 913 14.45 13.30 2.51
CA ILE A 913 13.02 13.46 2.25
C ILE A 913 12.79 13.28 0.76
N ASP A 914 12.05 12.23 0.41
CA ASP A 914 11.55 12.01 -0.94
C ASP A 914 10.09 12.44 -1.03
N ALA A 915 9.72 13.07 -2.15
CA ALA A 915 8.37 13.56 -2.37
C ALA A 915 7.33 12.43 -2.42
N ALA A 916 7.74 11.21 -2.77
CA ALA A 916 6.87 10.07 -2.93
C ALA A 916 6.83 9.21 -1.64
N ALA A 917 7.99 8.85 -1.08
CA ALA A 917 8.08 7.96 0.09
C ALA A 917 8.09 8.68 1.46
N GLY A 918 8.43 9.96 1.49
CA GLY A 918 8.69 10.71 2.72
C GLY A 918 10.12 10.60 3.21
N ALA A 919 10.30 10.84 4.52
CA ALA A 919 11.62 10.76 5.14
C ALA A 919 12.07 9.29 5.23
N VAL A 920 13.22 8.99 4.63
CA VAL A 920 13.82 7.66 4.57
C VAL A 920 15.19 7.71 5.23
N LEU A 921 15.38 6.89 6.26
CA LEU A 921 16.66 6.61 6.89
C LEU A 921 17.35 5.47 6.16
N SER A 922 18.65 5.57 5.94
CA SER A 922 19.46 4.62 5.17
C SER A 922 20.77 4.32 5.89
N PHE A 923 21.22 3.07 5.83
CA PHE A 923 22.44 2.59 6.46
C PHE A 923 23.21 1.63 5.55
N GLY A 924 24.54 1.69 5.59
CA GLY A 924 25.43 0.75 4.92
C GLY A 924 26.88 0.84 5.41
N LEU A 925 27.75 -0.01 4.89
CA LEU A 925 29.20 0.12 5.11
C LEU A 925 29.81 1.07 4.08
N ALA A 926 30.72 1.95 4.50
CA ALA A 926 31.34 2.92 3.59
C ALA A 926 32.16 2.22 2.48
N GLY A 927 32.27 2.87 1.32
CA GLY A 927 33.04 2.38 0.18
C GLY A 927 32.33 1.33 -0.66
N ALA A 928 33.10 0.39 -1.25
CA ALA A 928 32.64 -0.56 -2.25
C ALA A 928 31.36 -1.36 -1.89
N PRO A 929 31.13 -1.82 -0.64
CA PRO A 929 29.88 -2.50 -0.30
C PRO A 929 28.63 -1.68 -0.60
N SER A 930 28.57 -0.42 -0.19
CA SER A 930 27.43 0.44 -0.48
C SER A 930 27.49 1.07 -1.87
N GLU A 931 28.67 1.46 -2.36
CA GLU A 931 28.82 2.18 -3.64
C GLU A 931 28.74 1.28 -4.88
N LEU A 932 29.32 0.08 -4.83
CA LEU A 932 29.39 -0.85 -5.98
C LEU A 932 28.38 -1.98 -5.87
N LEU A 933 28.22 -2.55 -4.67
CA LEU A 933 27.35 -3.72 -4.47
C LEU A 933 25.91 -3.34 -4.10
N GLY A 934 25.65 -2.06 -3.83
CA GLY A 934 24.34 -1.57 -3.38
C GLY A 934 23.90 -2.18 -2.05
N ASP A 935 24.86 -2.56 -1.18
CA ASP A 935 24.57 -3.15 0.13
C ASP A 935 24.19 -2.07 1.14
N THR A 936 22.97 -1.55 0.97
CA THR A 936 22.37 -0.53 1.81
C THR A 936 20.97 -0.96 2.22
N ALA A 937 20.60 -0.67 3.45
CA ALA A 937 19.26 -0.88 3.96
C ALA A 937 18.55 0.46 4.20
N HIS A 938 17.23 0.43 4.25
CA HIS A 938 16.39 1.63 4.41
C HIS A 938 15.27 1.40 5.44
N ARG A 939 14.80 2.47 6.09
CA ARG A 939 13.63 2.51 6.99
C ARG A 939 12.88 3.83 6.83
N LEU A 940 11.57 3.84 7.09
CA LEU A 940 10.80 5.08 7.18
C LEU A 940 11.09 5.79 8.51
N VAL A 941 10.99 7.11 8.49
CA VAL A 941 11.03 7.98 9.67
C VAL A 941 9.59 8.29 10.11
N PRO A 942 9.28 8.31 11.43
CA PRO A 942 10.19 8.01 12.54
C PRO A 942 10.49 6.51 12.66
N ALA A 943 11.77 6.18 12.85
CA ALA A 943 12.25 4.83 13.07
C ALA A 943 12.06 4.43 14.55
N THR A 944 11.68 3.18 14.77
CA THR A 944 11.63 2.57 16.10
C THR A 944 12.98 1.99 16.51
N ASP A 945 13.15 1.70 17.81
CA ASP A 945 14.26 0.92 18.36
C ASP A 945 14.54 -0.37 17.56
N ARG A 946 13.47 -1.10 17.24
CA ARG A 946 13.50 -2.30 16.42
C ARG A 946 13.91 -2.01 14.98
N ASP A 947 13.43 -0.92 14.39
CA ASP A 947 13.80 -0.53 13.03
C ASP A 947 15.30 -0.25 12.93
N ALA A 948 15.90 0.45 13.90
CA ALA A 948 17.33 0.71 13.94
C ALA A 948 18.15 -0.59 14.05
N ALA A 949 17.76 -1.48 14.97
CA ALA A 949 18.40 -2.77 15.19
C ALA A 949 18.32 -3.68 13.94
N GLU A 950 17.18 -3.72 13.27
CA GLU A 950 17.00 -4.50 12.04
C GLU A 950 17.69 -3.86 10.83
N LEU A 951 17.72 -2.53 10.75
CA LEU A 951 18.40 -1.79 9.69
C LEU A 951 19.89 -2.18 9.61
N ILE A 952 20.57 -2.23 10.77
CA ILE A 952 21.97 -2.68 10.87
C ILE A 952 22.16 -4.15 10.45
N ARG A 953 21.25 -5.03 10.86
CA ARG A 953 21.35 -6.48 10.60
C ARG A 953 20.96 -6.86 9.17
N SER A 954 20.27 -5.99 8.45
CA SER A 954 19.70 -6.30 7.12
C SER A 954 20.64 -6.13 5.94
N ILE A 955 21.79 -5.47 6.12
CA ILE A 955 22.83 -5.41 5.08
C ILE A 955 23.58 -6.76 5.00
N ARG A 956 23.99 -7.17 3.80
CA ARG A 956 24.68 -8.45 3.59
C ARG A 956 26.04 -8.49 4.29
N ALA A 957 26.71 -7.34 4.38
CA ALA A 957 27.99 -7.18 5.06
C ALA A 957 27.86 -7.00 6.59
N ALA A 958 26.66 -7.10 7.17
CA ALA A 958 26.42 -6.99 8.61
C ALA A 958 27.35 -7.86 9.47
N PRO A 959 27.73 -9.10 9.09
CA PRO A 959 28.66 -9.91 9.89
C PRO A 959 29.98 -9.23 10.24
N VAL A 960 30.44 -8.25 9.45
CA VAL A 960 31.65 -7.46 9.74
C VAL A 960 31.51 -6.67 11.05
N LEU A 961 30.31 -6.18 11.37
CA LEU A 961 30.00 -5.47 12.61
C LEU A 961 29.94 -6.40 13.83
N PHE A 962 29.69 -7.70 13.62
CA PHE A 962 29.47 -8.68 14.69
C PHE A 962 30.66 -9.65 14.90
N GLY A 963 31.85 -9.33 14.37
CA GLY A 963 33.08 -10.08 14.65
C GLY A 963 33.51 -11.09 13.57
N TRP A 964 33.31 -10.77 12.29
CA TRP A 964 33.74 -11.61 11.17
C TRP A 964 35.24 -11.95 11.20
N ARG A 965 35.59 -13.23 11.00
CA ARG A 965 36.97 -13.74 11.02
C ARG A 965 37.74 -13.43 12.32
N GLY A 966 37.04 -13.35 13.45
CA GLY A 966 37.65 -13.15 14.76
C GLY A 966 37.99 -11.69 15.07
N SER A 967 37.48 -10.73 14.29
CA SER A 967 37.51 -9.32 14.69
C SER A 967 36.67 -9.10 15.95
N ALA A 968 37.02 -8.09 16.75
CA ALA A 968 36.17 -7.68 17.86
C ALA A 968 34.85 -7.10 17.30
N PRO A 969 33.69 -7.40 17.91
CA PRO A 969 32.42 -6.78 17.54
C PRO A 969 32.48 -5.26 17.69
N ALA A 970 31.85 -4.56 16.74
CA ALA A 970 31.66 -3.12 16.80
C ALA A 970 30.54 -2.77 17.79
N ASP A 971 30.57 -1.56 18.34
CA ASP A 971 29.53 -1.04 19.23
C ASP A 971 28.25 -0.69 18.46
N THR A 972 27.45 -1.71 18.15
CA THR A 972 26.20 -1.53 17.40
C THR A 972 25.15 -0.78 18.22
N ALA A 973 25.24 -0.75 19.55
CA ALA A 973 24.29 -0.01 20.38
C ALA A 973 24.46 1.50 20.19
N ALA A 974 25.71 1.99 20.18
CA ALA A 974 26.00 3.38 19.84
C ALA A 974 25.52 3.74 18.42
N LEU A 975 25.64 2.80 17.47
CA LEU A 975 25.16 3.00 16.10
C LEU A 975 23.62 3.02 16.01
N GLU A 976 22.92 2.16 16.75
CA GLU A 976 21.45 2.18 16.86
C GLU A 976 20.98 3.53 17.40
N GLU A 977 21.63 4.06 18.45
CA GLU A 977 21.32 5.39 19.01
C GLU A 977 21.54 6.52 17.99
N LEU A 978 22.66 6.52 17.26
CA LEU A 978 22.92 7.51 16.20
C LEU A 978 21.83 7.51 15.13
N LEU A 979 21.41 6.32 14.68
CA LEU A 979 20.34 6.15 13.70
C LEU A 979 19.01 6.74 14.20
N LEU A 980 18.70 6.53 15.49
CA LEU A 980 17.49 7.04 16.13
C LEU A 980 17.54 8.58 16.29
N ARG A 981 18.69 9.15 16.66
CA ARG A 981 18.89 10.61 16.73
C ARG A 981 18.74 11.29 15.36
N VAL A 982 19.33 10.71 14.31
CA VAL A 982 19.14 11.20 12.92
C VAL A 982 17.70 11.06 12.48
N SER A 983 17.02 9.96 12.82
CA SER A 983 15.60 9.79 12.56
C SER A 983 14.77 10.88 13.24
N ARG A 984 15.05 11.17 14.51
CA ARG A 984 14.32 12.17 15.31
C ARG A 984 14.49 13.57 14.73
N LEU A 985 15.73 13.97 14.40
CA LEU A 985 16.03 15.26 13.75
C LEU A 985 15.20 15.52 12.48
N VAL A 986 15.06 14.51 11.62
CA VAL A 986 14.33 14.64 10.35
C VAL A 986 12.82 14.56 10.53
N ASP A 987 12.34 13.91 11.59
CA ASP A 987 10.91 13.86 11.94
C ASP A 987 10.43 15.20 12.50
N ASP A 988 11.19 15.74 13.46
CA ASP A 988 10.91 17.00 14.16
C ASP A 988 11.03 18.21 13.22
N HIS A 989 12.00 18.18 12.29
CA HIS A 989 12.28 19.28 11.36
C HIS A 989 12.23 18.84 9.88
N PRO A 990 11.04 18.85 9.23
CA PRO A 990 10.87 18.53 7.81
C PRO A 990 11.63 19.44 6.84
N GLU A 991 12.13 20.57 7.32
CA GLU A 991 13.03 21.47 6.61
C GLU A 991 14.37 20.79 6.32
N VAL A 992 14.78 19.81 7.13
CA VAL A 992 15.99 19.02 6.96
C VAL A 992 15.76 17.95 5.88
N VAL A 993 15.83 18.38 4.62
CA VAL A 993 15.51 17.52 3.47
C VAL A 993 16.57 16.47 3.15
N SER A 994 17.80 16.63 3.64
CA SER A 994 18.80 15.55 3.61
C SER A 994 19.91 15.71 4.63
N VAL A 995 20.29 14.60 5.24
CA VAL A 995 21.47 14.42 6.12
C VAL A 995 22.31 13.27 5.55
N ALA A 996 23.62 13.43 5.46
CA ALA A 996 24.53 12.31 5.20
C ALA A 996 25.74 12.40 6.10
N LEU A 997 25.94 11.36 6.91
CA LEU A 997 27.08 11.15 7.80
C LEU A 997 28.01 10.12 7.16
N GLU A 998 29.18 10.57 6.74
CA GLU A 998 30.10 9.74 5.96
C GLU A 998 31.57 10.22 6.09
N PRO A 999 32.49 9.33 6.53
CA PRO A 999 32.24 8.05 7.19
C PRO A 999 31.86 8.24 8.67
N VAL A 1000 31.14 7.26 9.21
CA VAL A 1000 30.93 7.05 10.66
C VAL A 1000 31.75 5.83 11.06
N VAL A 1001 32.81 6.02 11.83
CA VAL A 1001 33.69 4.95 12.29
C VAL A 1001 33.11 4.33 13.55
N VAL A 1002 32.72 3.06 13.49
CA VAL A 1002 32.14 2.33 14.63
C VAL A 1002 33.23 1.44 15.24
N ALA A 1003 33.75 1.87 16.39
CA ALA A 1003 34.80 1.16 17.11
C ALA A 1003 34.20 0.07 18.02
N THR A 1004 35.04 -0.64 18.77
CA THR A 1004 34.57 -1.62 19.78
C THR A 1004 33.87 -0.97 20.97
N GLN A 1005 34.12 0.32 21.18
CA GLN A 1005 33.47 1.16 22.20
C GLN A 1005 33.18 2.53 21.57
N GLY A 1006 31.90 2.83 21.39
CA GLY A 1006 31.43 4.06 20.78
C GLY A 1006 31.68 4.17 19.27
N LEU A 1007 31.34 5.34 18.74
CA LEU A 1007 31.51 5.69 17.33
C LEU A 1007 32.07 7.09 17.18
N THR A 1008 32.51 7.42 15.97
CA THR A 1008 33.03 8.75 15.63
C THR A 1008 32.54 9.17 14.25
N VAL A 1009 31.80 10.27 14.16
CA VAL A 1009 31.35 10.85 12.89
C VAL A 1009 32.46 11.75 12.33
N LEU A 1010 33.05 11.37 11.19
CA LEU A 1010 34.19 12.10 10.61
C LEU A 1010 33.79 13.16 9.57
N GLY A 1011 32.59 13.05 9.01
CA GLY A 1011 32.06 13.96 8.01
C GLY A 1011 30.54 13.98 8.03
N ALA A 1012 29.98 15.16 7.79
CA ALA A 1012 28.55 15.37 7.68
C ALA A 1012 28.24 16.37 6.57
N SER A 1013 27.11 16.16 5.90
CA SER A 1013 26.50 17.13 4.99
C SER A 1013 25.01 17.20 5.29
N VAL A 1014 24.49 18.43 5.37
CA VAL A 1014 23.08 18.70 5.64
C VAL A 1014 22.58 19.68 4.60
N ARG A 1015 21.34 19.48 4.14
CA ARG A 1015 20.65 20.41 3.24
C ARG A 1015 19.30 20.77 3.84
N LEU A 1016 19.02 22.06 3.90
CA LEU A 1016 17.75 22.61 4.33
C LEU A 1016 16.92 23.03 3.11
N ALA A 1017 15.61 22.92 3.18
CA ALA A 1017 14.69 23.53 2.22
C ALA A 1017 13.37 23.88 2.93
N PRO A 1018 12.50 24.71 2.34
CA PRO A 1018 11.15 24.88 2.86
C PRO A 1018 10.48 23.52 3.01
N PRO A 1019 9.71 23.30 4.09
CA PRO A 1019 9.10 22.01 4.32
C PRO A 1019 8.19 21.69 3.12
N PRO A 1020 8.27 20.48 2.54
CA PRO A 1020 7.33 20.09 1.51
C PRO A 1020 5.93 20.12 2.13
N ALA A 1021 4.92 20.57 1.37
CA ALA A 1021 3.54 20.53 1.84
C ALA A 1021 3.23 19.11 2.37
N ARG A 1022 2.96 18.99 3.67
CA ARG A 1022 2.64 17.71 4.33
C ARG A 1022 1.31 17.19 3.77
N THR A 1023 1.37 16.44 2.66
CA THR A 1023 0.18 15.97 1.93
C THR A 1023 -0.64 14.92 2.70
N ASP A 1024 -0.11 14.37 3.78
CA ASP A 1024 -0.69 13.28 4.60
C ASP A 1024 -1.27 13.72 5.95
N LEU A 1025 -0.87 14.90 6.44
CA LEU A 1025 -1.40 15.55 7.65
C LEU A 1025 -2.38 16.70 7.33
N GLY A 1026 -2.54 16.99 6.04
CA GLY A 1026 -3.58 17.89 5.54
C GLY A 1026 -4.98 17.27 5.66
N PRO A 1027 -6.03 18.08 5.46
CA PRO A 1027 -7.40 17.58 5.49
C PRO A 1027 -7.60 16.54 4.37
N ARG A 1028 -8.61 15.67 4.46
CA ARG A 1028 -8.87 14.66 3.42
C ARG A 1028 -9.10 15.33 2.06
N ARG A 1029 -8.29 15.01 1.06
CA ARG A 1029 -8.45 15.49 -0.32
C ARG A 1029 -8.25 14.33 -1.28
N LEU A 1030 -9.04 14.29 -2.33
CA LEU A 1030 -8.73 13.47 -3.49
C LEU A 1030 -7.54 14.08 -4.23
N PRO A 1031 -6.66 13.26 -4.84
CA PRO A 1031 -5.54 13.78 -5.63
C PRO A 1031 -6.06 14.73 -6.72
N SER A 1032 -5.41 15.88 -6.84
CA SER A 1032 -5.49 16.80 -7.97
C SER A 1032 -4.51 16.32 -9.05
N TYR A 1033 -4.99 16.05 -10.27
CA TYR A 1033 -4.19 15.51 -11.38
C TYR A 1033 -3.88 16.54 -12.46
#